data_AF-A0A955HWV5-F1
#
_entry.id   AF-A0A955HWV5-F1
#
_cell.length_a   1.000
_cell.length_b   1.000
_cell.length_c   1.000
_cell.angle_alpha   90.00
_cell.angle_beta   90.00
_cell.angle_gamma   90.00
#
_symmetry.space_group_name_H-M   'P 1'
#
loop_
_entity.id
_entity.type
_entity.pdbx_description
1 polymer ?
#
loop_
_entity_poly.entity_id
_entity_poly.type
_entity_poly.pdbx_seq_one_letter_code
_entity_poly.pdbx_strand_id
1 'polypeptide(L)'
;MSQDDFQYRPVNSTRRTKKKLFDFSKFPKLPLPKKGQKWDAKTIFLWTCIGIVGAGVAGIILLSIFIAILSIGLPDVKDLDKLAVAQSTTIYDREGNILYTKHGGENRQYVPIDQMSENIINATVAIEDDQFWTHSGFDPTALARAVFGKLTGASAGGGSTITQQYIKNAFLSPEQTYTRKLKELILSVRLEQEFPKEKILELYLNKIPYGNNAYGVQKAAEIYFDKDAADLTLAESAILASLPQRPTYYNPYGEHRDPVLTRTFTAEEASSINEESDLGYNDFWRGLIGGDVALNEEHSVYIRGRTDFVLAAMEKNGYITEQQMDDTLDELQNFEFQKYAAKINAPHFVFYIIEQLEETYGQEVVEQGGLNVYTTIDPKLQEIAETAVAEGAARNTENFNVKNGALVALDPKTGEVLAMVGSKDYFAEDIDGAVNIATQYRQPGSSFKPIVYAQSFYNRYAPASVIFDVRTRFGSNSYPQNYDGSFMGPISIRKALAQSRNIPAIKAYYLAGEMEPIMELAQNMGVKFLDTDREYGWPLALGAAEVQPLSMVASFGTFANGGVYHEPISILKVETAQGEILEEHKTDDGKEALDPQIAYLINDILSDESVRIGPNMSVSGRNVATKTGTSTDPDGDARDLWTIGYTPNLVAGVWTGNNKADEGKPAKNASGYVNAAPIWKNFMTQALQDFPSEDFSAPEGITTASVSKLTGKLPGPGTPPDQVVEEIFASFSVPTEVDDSVTQTDVDTRNMKLANEYCPPTYVNTISFIGLRAIADIGAWQEGVDAWMETNSQELFSGQTGEGEEGEESTSLLTSNFFFGLPPTEESELCTKDNLEDAPKVTITSPKKNAKIESGTNLEVDIDIDSKNQIDKVEYYIDDQFNYRSTSRPFDGTVRLPKGETTKTSHTIRVVVTDEFGYIAEDSVKITTSPDGSGNNNDEPVDEKEPPTEPDPIPDDQPDAPPPEDLPSKPVEDVVEDVVDDLPVDPESTSLPTI
;
A
#
# COMPACT_ATOMS: atom_id res chain seq x y z
N MET A 1 -47.91 7.02 -8.05
CA MET A 1 -49.12 6.75 -8.87
C MET A 1 -50.08 7.91 -8.69
N SER A 2 -50.46 8.57 -9.79
CA SER A 2 -51.37 9.72 -9.82
C SER A 2 -52.83 9.31 -9.68
N GLN A 3 -53.62 10.23 -9.10
CA GLN A 3 -55.07 10.26 -9.13
C GLN A 3 -55.58 10.32 -10.57
N ASP A 4 -56.50 9.43 -10.96
CA ASP A 4 -57.90 9.80 -11.20
C ASP A 4 -58.71 8.61 -11.71
N ASP A 5 -60.03 8.78 -11.64
CA ASP A 5 -61.13 7.89 -12.02
C ASP A 5 -61.38 6.64 -11.16
N PHE A 6 -62.44 6.69 -10.35
CA PHE A 6 -63.63 5.89 -10.69
C PHE A 6 -64.89 6.41 -9.97
N GLN A 7 -65.88 6.77 -10.78
CA GLN A 7 -67.18 7.29 -10.37
C GLN A 7 -68.08 6.25 -9.69
N TYR A 8 -68.84 6.75 -8.72
CA TYR A 8 -69.95 6.12 -8.04
C TYR A 8 -71.13 5.82 -9.01
N ARG A 9 -71.61 4.57 -9.06
CA ARG A 9 -72.95 4.21 -9.57
C ARG A 9 -73.83 3.70 -8.42
N PRO A 10 -75.08 4.18 -8.27
CA PRO A 10 -75.99 3.66 -7.26
C PRO A 10 -76.69 2.39 -7.77
N VAL A 11 -76.66 1.31 -6.98
CA VAL A 11 -77.42 0.09 -7.25
C VAL A 11 -78.70 0.05 -6.42
N ASN A 12 -79.79 -0.28 -7.12
CA ASN A 12 -81.18 -0.27 -6.73
C ASN A 12 -81.52 -1.04 -5.45
N SER A 13 -82.49 -0.48 -4.74
CA SER A 13 -83.22 -1.08 -3.63
C SER A 13 -84.09 -2.25 -4.10
N THR A 14 -83.69 -3.48 -3.77
CA THR A 14 -84.61 -4.62 -3.74
C THR A 14 -85.07 -4.86 -2.30
N ARG A 15 -86.36 -4.63 -2.05
CA ARG A 15 -87.07 -5.04 -0.82
C ARG A 15 -86.92 -6.55 -0.61
N ARG A 16 -85.96 -6.96 0.22
CA ARG A 16 -85.96 -8.31 0.82
C ARG A 16 -86.85 -8.29 2.06
N THR A 17 -87.93 -9.05 1.99
CA THR A 17 -88.82 -9.42 3.09
C THR A 17 -88.03 -9.91 4.30
N LYS A 18 -88.19 -9.26 5.45
CA LYS A 18 -87.75 -9.77 6.77
C LYS A 18 -88.52 -11.05 7.10
N LYS A 19 -88.01 -12.22 6.73
CA LYS A 19 -88.36 -13.47 7.42
C LYS A 19 -87.73 -13.39 8.81
N LYS A 20 -88.54 -13.21 9.85
CA LYS A 20 -88.10 -13.42 11.24
C LYS A 20 -87.60 -14.86 11.34
N LEU A 21 -86.30 -15.05 11.56
CA LEU A 21 -85.69 -16.38 11.72
C LEU A 21 -86.12 -17.10 13.02
N PHE A 22 -86.83 -16.42 13.93
CA PHE A 22 -87.35 -17.01 15.16
C PHE A 22 -88.81 -16.60 15.41
N ASP A 23 -89.71 -17.59 15.36
CA ASP A 23 -91.09 -17.48 15.81
C ASP A 23 -91.17 -17.91 17.29
N PHE A 24 -91.05 -16.93 18.18
CA PHE A 24 -91.10 -17.14 19.64
C PHE A 24 -92.48 -17.62 20.14
N SER A 25 -93.51 -17.67 19.28
CA SER A 25 -94.84 -18.17 19.66
C SER A 25 -94.93 -19.70 19.80
N LYS A 26 -93.90 -20.44 19.36
CA LYS A 26 -93.83 -21.91 19.44
C LYS A 26 -93.12 -22.47 20.67
N PHE A 27 -92.54 -21.62 21.53
CA PHE A 27 -91.95 -22.09 22.79
C PHE A 27 -93.05 -22.31 23.83
N PRO A 28 -93.08 -23.46 24.53
CA PRO A 28 -94.05 -23.69 25.60
C PRO A 28 -93.92 -22.60 26.67
N LYS A 29 -95.03 -21.98 27.06
CA LYS A 29 -95.07 -20.99 28.15
C LYS A 29 -94.66 -21.68 29.44
N LEU A 30 -93.41 -21.48 29.85
CA LEU A 30 -92.90 -21.93 31.15
C LEU A 30 -93.77 -21.33 32.26
N PRO A 31 -94.23 -22.13 33.24
CA PRO A 31 -95.06 -21.63 34.32
C PRO A 31 -94.25 -20.66 35.18
N LEU A 32 -94.51 -19.37 35.03
CA LEU A 32 -93.99 -18.34 35.92
C LEU A 32 -94.79 -18.37 37.23
N PRO A 33 -94.13 -18.43 38.40
CA PRO A 33 -94.82 -18.54 39.68
C PRO A 33 -95.64 -17.28 39.99
N LYS A 34 -96.87 -17.47 40.48
CA LYS A 34 -97.66 -16.39 41.08
C LYS A 34 -97.08 -16.06 42.47
N LYS A 35 -97.00 -14.77 42.80
CA LYS A 35 -96.43 -14.23 44.04
C LYS A 35 -97.09 -14.89 45.27
N GLY A 36 -96.31 -15.67 46.05
CA GLY A 36 -96.74 -16.28 47.32
C GLY A 36 -96.85 -17.81 47.38
N GLN A 37 -96.58 -18.56 46.30
CA GLN A 37 -96.69 -20.03 46.27
C GLN A 37 -95.36 -20.73 46.59
N LYS A 38 -95.35 -21.71 47.50
CA LYS A 38 -94.18 -22.57 47.76
C LYS A 38 -93.92 -23.48 46.56
N TRP A 39 -92.67 -23.56 46.11
CA TRP A 39 -92.29 -24.31 44.92
C TRP A 39 -92.30 -25.82 45.23
N ASP A 40 -92.80 -26.63 44.29
CA ASP A 40 -92.62 -28.09 44.36
C ASP A 40 -91.21 -28.47 43.87
N ALA A 41 -90.71 -29.64 44.29
CA ALA A 41 -89.35 -30.07 43.99
C ALA A 41 -89.08 -30.20 42.47
N LYS A 42 -90.10 -30.51 41.66
CA LYS A 42 -89.99 -30.65 40.20
C LYS A 42 -89.80 -29.30 39.51
N THR A 43 -90.48 -28.27 39.99
CA THR A 43 -90.37 -26.89 39.48
C THR A 43 -89.02 -26.29 39.86
N ILE A 44 -88.52 -26.55 41.08
CA ILE A 44 -87.16 -26.15 41.47
C ILE A 44 -86.14 -26.84 40.57
N PHE A 45 -86.25 -28.15 40.37
CA PHE A 45 -85.32 -28.91 39.53
C PHE A 45 -85.28 -28.41 38.08
N LEU A 46 -86.45 -28.17 37.45
CA LEU A 46 -86.53 -27.68 36.07
C LEU A 46 -85.89 -26.29 35.89
N TRP A 47 -86.18 -25.34 36.79
CA TRP A 47 -85.59 -24.00 36.72
C TRP A 47 -84.10 -23.99 37.07
N THR A 48 -83.64 -24.90 37.93
CA THR A 48 -82.20 -25.13 38.16
C THR A 48 -81.53 -25.67 36.91
N CYS A 49 -82.11 -26.64 36.21
CA CYS A 49 -81.58 -27.14 34.93
C CYS A 49 -81.55 -26.06 33.85
N ILE A 50 -82.59 -25.24 33.72
CA ILE A 50 -82.62 -24.11 32.77
C ILE A 50 -81.58 -23.05 33.14
N GLY A 51 -81.40 -22.78 34.44
CA GLY A 51 -80.35 -21.89 34.94
C GLY A 51 -78.95 -22.39 34.62
N ILE A 52 -78.69 -23.70 34.78
CA ILE A 52 -77.40 -24.34 34.46
C ILE A 52 -77.13 -24.30 32.95
N VAL A 53 -78.12 -24.66 32.12
CA VAL A 53 -77.97 -24.61 30.65
C VAL A 53 -77.80 -23.17 30.16
N GLY A 54 -78.56 -22.22 30.71
CA GLY A 54 -78.43 -20.79 30.41
C GLY A 54 -77.06 -20.23 30.81
N ALA A 55 -76.55 -20.60 31.98
CA ALA A 55 -75.20 -20.25 32.42
C ALA A 55 -74.12 -20.88 31.51
N GLY A 56 -74.32 -22.12 31.06
CA GLY A 56 -73.43 -22.79 30.12
C GLY A 56 -73.36 -22.10 28.76
N VAL A 57 -74.52 -21.75 28.18
CA VAL A 57 -74.58 -21.02 26.90
C VAL A 57 -74.00 -19.61 27.02
N ALA A 58 -74.31 -18.89 28.10
CA ALA A 58 -73.71 -17.59 28.36
C ALA A 58 -72.18 -17.70 28.54
N GLY A 59 -71.71 -18.75 29.21
CA GLY A 59 -70.28 -19.06 29.34
C GLY A 59 -69.60 -19.30 27.99
N ILE A 60 -70.21 -20.09 27.09
CA ILE A 60 -69.68 -20.33 25.74
C ILE A 60 -69.64 -19.04 24.92
N ILE A 61 -70.69 -18.21 24.99
CA ILE A 61 -70.75 -16.93 24.28
C ILE A 61 -69.67 -15.98 24.81
N LEU A 62 -69.52 -15.87 26.13
CA LEU A 62 -68.47 -15.05 26.76
C LEU A 62 -67.07 -15.55 26.39
N LEU A 63 -66.84 -16.86 26.38
CA LEU A 63 -65.58 -17.47 25.96
C LEU A 63 -65.29 -17.21 24.46
N SER A 64 -66.31 -17.30 23.61
CA SER A 64 -66.18 -17.01 22.18
C SER A 64 -65.87 -15.53 21.91
N ILE A 65 -66.54 -14.62 22.63
CA ILE A 65 -66.25 -13.18 22.59
C ILE A 65 -64.84 -12.91 23.10
N PHE A 66 -64.42 -13.59 24.18
CA PHE A 66 -63.07 -13.45 24.73
C PHE A 66 -61.99 -13.94 23.75
N ILE A 67 -62.18 -15.08 23.10
CA ILE A 67 -61.29 -15.59 22.03
C ILE A 67 -61.27 -14.63 20.84
N ALA A 68 -62.43 -14.08 20.45
CA ALA A 68 -62.52 -13.10 19.38
C ALA A 68 -61.77 -11.81 19.72
N ILE A 69 -61.89 -11.29 20.94
CA ILE A 69 -61.13 -10.13 21.43
C ILE A 69 -59.63 -10.43 21.42
N LEU A 70 -59.21 -11.59 21.91
CA LEU A 70 -57.80 -12.01 21.89
C LEU A 70 -57.24 -12.24 20.49
N SER A 71 -58.13 -12.50 19.52
CA SER A 71 -57.78 -12.65 18.11
C SER A 71 -57.57 -11.32 17.39
N ILE A 72 -58.07 -10.20 17.94
CA ILE A 72 -57.88 -8.87 17.38
C ILE A 72 -56.41 -8.45 17.59
N GLY A 73 -55.73 -8.10 16.50
CA GLY A 73 -54.33 -7.69 16.52
C GLY A 73 -53.32 -8.84 16.64
N LEU A 74 -53.74 -10.10 16.47
CA LEU A 74 -52.79 -11.19 16.26
C LEU A 74 -52.15 -11.07 14.87
N PRO A 75 -50.84 -11.39 14.73
CA PRO A 75 -50.19 -11.43 13.44
C PRO A 75 -50.83 -12.47 12.51
N ASP A 76 -50.79 -12.19 11.21
CA ASP A 76 -51.20 -13.16 10.20
C ASP A 76 -50.18 -14.30 10.13
N VAL A 77 -50.64 -15.54 10.15
CA VAL A 77 -49.76 -16.72 10.03
C VAL A 77 -49.23 -16.90 8.61
N LYS A 78 -49.77 -16.16 7.63
CA LYS A 78 -49.30 -16.12 6.24
C LYS A 78 -48.24 -15.05 5.98
N ASP A 79 -47.90 -14.25 6.99
CA ASP A 79 -46.92 -13.17 6.88
C ASP A 79 -45.53 -13.76 6.58
N LEU A 80 -45.15 -13.73 5.29
CA LEU A 80 -43.93 -14.38 4.78
C LEU A 80 -42.68 -13.79 5.41
N ASP A 81 -42.68 -12.51 5.81
CA ASP A 81 -41.53 -11.86 6.43
C ASP A 81 -41.26 -12.40 7.84
N LYS A 82 -42.28 -12.91 8.53
CA LYS A 82 -42.16 -13.58 9.85
C LYS A 82 -41.94 -15.08 9.75
N LEU A 83 -42.32 -15.67 8.61
CA LEU A 83 -42.01 -17.05 8.25
C LEU A 83 -40.59 -17.18 7.68
N ALA A 84 -40.04 -16.09 7.10
CA ALA A 84 -38.68 -16.00 6.62
C ALA A 84 -37.71 -16.15 7.79
N VAL A 85 -36.81 -17.10 7.64
CA VAL A 85 -35.77 -17.37 8.62
C VAL A 85 -34.62 -16.41 8.32
N ALA A 86 -34.25 -15.53 9.26
CA ALA A 86 -33.03 -14.71 9.15
C ALA A 86 -31.85 -15.57 8.66
N GLN A 87 -31.16 -15.12 7.61
CA GLN A 87 -30.08 -15.85 6.96
C GLN A 87 -28.75 -15.16 7.25
N SER A 88 -27.68 -15.94 7.41
CA SER A 88 -26.33 -15.41 7.53
C SER A 88 -25.85 -14.83 6.19
N THR A 89 -25.09 -13.74 6.23
CA THR A 89 -24.42 -13.17 5.05
C THR A 89 -23.13 -13.93 4.77
N THR A 90 -22.92 -14.33 3.52
CA THR A 90 -21.72 -15.05 3.09
C THR A 90 -20.87 -14.16 2.19
N ILE A 91 -19.57 -14.07 2.52
CA ILE A 91 -18.57 -13.30 1.79
C ILE A 91 -17.68 -14.29 1.04
N TYR A 92 -17.54 -14.05 -0.26
CA TYR A 92 -16.80 -14.88 -1.20
C TYR A 92 -15.58 -14.12 -1.76
N ASP A 93 -14.51 -14.85 -2.05
CA ASP A 93 -13.42 -14.33 -2.87
C ASP A 93 -13.82 -14.20 -4.34
N ARG A 94 -12.90 -13.74 -5.19
CA ARG A 94 -13.16 -13.54 -6.61
C ARG A 94 -13.38 -14.85 -7.40
N GLU A 95 -12.95 -15.98 -6.87
CA GLU A 95 -13.12 -17.31 -7.46
C GLU A 95 -14.40 -18.01 -6.98
N GLY A 96 -15.11 -17.41 -6.01
CA GLY A 96 -16.33 -17.95 -5.42
C GLY A 96 -16.10 -18.85 -4.20
N ASN A 97 -14.90 -18.88 -3.62
CA ASN A 97 -14.65 -19.60 -2.37
C ASN A 97 -15.12 -18.76 -1.18
N ILE A 98 -15.65 -19.42 -0.14
CA ILE A 98 -16.14 -18.73 1.06
C ILE A 98 -14.96 -18.21 1.88
N LEU A 99 -14.95 -16.91 2.16
CA LEU A 99 -14.02 -16.27 3.09
C LEU A 99 -14.56 -16.29 4.51
N TYR A 100 -15.83 -15.93 4.66
CA TYR A 100 -16.49 -15.81 5.95
C TYR A 100 -18.01 -15.81 5.82
N THR A 101 -18.69 -16.31 6.86
CA THR A 101 -20.14 -16.22 6.99
C THR A 101 -20.48 -15.42 8.25
N LYS A 102 -20.92 -14.18 8.06
CA LYS A 102 -21.38 -13.29 9.13
C LYS A 102 -22.80 -13.64 9.53
N HIS A 103 -22.98 -13.80 10.83
CA HIS A 103 -24.28 -14.01 11.45
C HIS A 103 -24.46 -13.02 12.60
N GLY A 104 -25.70 -12.62 12.88
CA GLY A 104 -26.02 -11.93 14.13
C GLY A 104 -25.91 -12.86 15.34
N GLY A 105 -26.73 -12.61 16.37
CA GLY A 105 -26.90 -13.53 17.51
C GLY A 105 -27.44 -14.93 17.14
N GLU A 106 -27.80 -15.14 15.86
CA GLU A 106 -28.38 -16.38 15.34
C GLU A 106 -27.68 -16.79 14.03
N ASN A 107 -26.80 -17.80 14.07
CA ASN A 107 -26.16 -18.40 12.89
C ASN A 107 -27.09 -19.44 12.27
N ARG A 108 -27.61 -19.15 11.07
CA ARG A 108 -28.65 -19.96 10.40
C ARG A 108 -28.33 -20.22 8.94
N GLN A 109 -28.65 -21.44 8.50
CA GLN A 109 -28.71 -21.83 7.09
C GLN A 109 -30.00 -22.60 6.87
N TYR A 110 -30.81 -22.17 5.92
CA TYR A 110 -32.07 -22.86 5.60
C TYR A 110 -31.81 -24.15 4.81
N VAL A 111 -32.42 -25.24 5.25
CA VAL A 111 -32.44 -26.52 4.53
C VAL A 111 -33.89 -27.03 4.41
N PRO A 112 -34.36 -27.42 3.22
CA PRO A 112 -35.65 -28.08 3.04
C PRO A 112 -35.77 -29.40 3.82
N ILE A 113 -36.98 -29.80 4.24
CA ILE A 113 -37.15 -31.00 5.08
C ILE A 113 -36.80 -32.31 4.36
N ASP A 114 -36.88 -32.34 3.03
CA ASP A 114 -36.47 -33.50 2.22
C ASP A 114 -34.95 -33.64 2.08
N GLN A 115 -34.19 -32.65 2.54
CA GLN A 115 -32.74 -32.66 2.68
C GLN A 115 -32.29 -32.79 4.15
N MET A 116 -33.18 -33.25 5.04
CA MET A 116 -32.86 -33.58 6.43
C MET A 116 -32.89 -35.10 6.64
N SER A 117 -32.01 -35.62 7.50
CA SER A 117 -32.02 -37.02 7.91
C SER A 117 -33.35 -37.41 8.56
N GLU A 118 -33.88 -38.60 8.23
CA GLU A 118 -35.09 -39.12 8.86
C GLU A 118 -34.91 -39.31 10.37
N ASN A 119 -33.67 -39.57 10.81
CA ASN A 119 -33.33 -39.72 12.23
C ASN A 119 -33.59 -38.43 13.02
N ILE A 120 -33.23 -37.26 12.50
CA ILE A 120 -33.43 -35.99 13.22
C ILE A 120 -34.90 -35.57 13.26
N ILE A 121 -35.64 -35.86 12.19
CA ILE A 121 -37.10 -35.70 12.13
C ILE A 121 -37.76 -36.56 13.21
N ASN A 122 -37.46 -37.86 13.22
CA ASN A 122 -38.05 -38.82 14.15
C ASN A 122 -37.63 -38.55 15.60
N ALA A 123 -36.36 -38.23 15.85
CA ALA A 123 -35.84 -37.91 17.19
C ALA A 123 -36.53 -36.68 17.78
N THR A 124 -36.65 -35.61 16.98
CA THR A 124 -37.30 -34.36 17.39
C THR A 124 -38.78 -34.59 17.68
N VAL A 125 -39.50 -35.28 16.79
CA VAL A 125 -40.92 -35.60 16.99
C VAL A 125 -41.11 -36.46 18.23
N ALA A 126 -40.30 -37.51 18.40
CA ALA A 126 -40.43 -38.43 19.54
C ALA A 126 -40.30 -37.74 20.90
N ILE A 127 -39.35 -36.80 21.04
CA ILE A 127 -39.08 -36.16 22.32
C ILE A 127 -39.89 -34.88 22.57
N GLU A 128 -40.14 -34.08 21.53
CA GLU A 128 -40.84 -32.80 21.67
C GLU A 128 -42.36 -32.93 21.54
N ASP A 129 -42.86 -33.86 20.72
CA ASP A 129 -44.30 -33.97 20.40
C ASP A 129 -44.67 -35.32 19.78
N ASP A 130 -44.84 -36.35 20.62
CA ASP A 130 -45.12 -37.74 20.19
C ASP A 130 -46.47 -37.92 19.45
N GLN A 131 -47.35 -36.91 19.46
CA GLN A 131 -48.61 -36.88 18.72
C GLN A 131 -48.62 -35.83 17.59
N PHE A 132 -47.46 -35.31 17.20
CA PHE A 132 -47.33 -34.25 16.20
C PHE A 132 -48.13 -34.54 14.93
N TRP A 133 -48.06 -35.77 14.41
CA TRP A 133 -48.72 -36.15 13.16
C TRP A 133 -50.25 -36.27 13.27
N THR A 134 -50.83 -36.34 14.47
CA THR A 134 -52.25 -36.66 14.67
C THR A 134 -53.08 -35.49 15.20
N HIS A 135 -52.49 -34.56 15.95
CA HIS A 135 -53.22 -33.42 16.53
C HIS A 135 -53.38 -32.24 15.55
N SER A 136 -54.25 -31.27 15.87
CA SER A 136 -54.52 -30.07 15.05
C SER A 136 -54.13 -28.76 15.79
N GLY A 137 -52.84 -28.56 16.05
CA GLY A 137 -52.24 -27.37 16.66
C GLY A 137 -51.90 -27.51 18.14
N PHE A 138 -52.62 -28.35 18.88
CA PHE A 138 -52.37 -28.63 20.29
C PHE A 138 -52.80 -30.05 20.64
N ASP A 139 -52.15 -30.66 21.64
CA ASP A 139 -52.56 -31.96 22.18
C ASP A 139 -53.43 -31.79 23.46
N PRO A 140 -54.74 -32.11 23.40
CA PRO A 140 -55.63 -32.06 24.57
C PRO A 140 -55.18 -32.97 25.72
N THR A 141 -54.58 -34.11 25.39
CA THR A 141 -54.13 -35.13 26.34
C THR A 141 -52.88 -34.68 27.08
N ALA A 142 -51.86 -34.18 26.39
CA ALA A 142 -50.69 -33.56 27.02
C ALA A 142 -51.05 -32.32 27.85
N LEU A 143 -51.96 -31.48 27.36
CA LEU A 143 -52.42 -30.30 28.10
C LEU A 143 -53.14 -30.69 29.41
N ALA A 144 -54.06 -31.65 29.35
CA ALA A 144 -54.76 -32.15 30.53
C ALA A 144 -53.79 -32.79 31.54
N ARG A 145 -52.81 -33.57 31.06
CA ARG A 145 -51.75 -34.19 31.86
C ARG A 145 -50.88 -33.15 32.55
N ALA A 146 -50.46 -32.11 31.83
CA ALA A 146 -49.65 -31.01 32.38
C ALA A 146 -50.39 -30.20 33.44
N VAL A 147 -51.68 -29.90 33.22
CA VAL A 147 -52.53 -29.22 34.21
C VAL A 147 -52.74 -30.07 35.45
N PHE A 148 -53.02 -31.36 35.28
CA PHE A 148 -53.20 -32.30 36.39
C PHE A 148 -51.92 -32.44 37.22
N GLY A 149 -50.76 -32.61 36.58
CA GLY A 149 -49.47 -32.70 37.27
C GLY A 149 -49.12 -31.45 38.09
N LYS A 150 -49.39 -30.24 37.57
CA LYS A 150 -49.23 -29.00 38.35
C LYS A 150 -50.13 -28.94 39.60
N LEU A 151 -51.29 -29.57 39.58
CA LEU A 151 -52.24 -29.58 40.70
C LEU A 151 -51.90 -30.68 41.72
N THR A 152 -51.34 -31.81 41.28
CA THR A 152 -51.04 -32.95 42.16
C THR A 152 -49.58 -33.02 42.62
N GLY A 153 -48.71 -32.15 42.11
CA GLY A 153 -47.27 -32.21 42.37
C GLY A 153 -46.58 -33.41 41.71
N ALA A 154 -47.27 -34.11 40.81
CA ALA A 154 -46.69 -35.20 40.04
C ALA A 154 -45.82 -34.62 38.91
N SER A 155 -44.68 -35.25 38.65
CA SER A 155 -43.82 -34.88 37.53
C SER A 155 -44.60 -35.07 36.22
N ALA A 156 -45.01 -33.98 35.60
CA ALA A 156 -45.73 -33.98 34.33
C ALA A 156 -44.87 -33.35 33.25
N GLY A 157 -44.73 -34.07 32.13
CA GLY A 157 -44.01 -33.59 30.94
C GLY A 157 -44.60 -32.29 30.38
N GLY A 158 -43.80 -31.61 29.56
CA GLY A 158 -44.19 -30.36 28.91
C GLY A 158 -45.43 -30.54 28.04
N GLY A 159 -46.46 -29.72 28.24
CA GLY A 159 -47.72 -29.80 27.49
C GLY A 159 -47.76 -28.95 26.21
N SER A 160 -46.61 -28.60 25.62
CA SER A 160 -46.54 -27.75 24.42
C SER A 160 -46.13 -28.56 23.20
N THR A 161 -46.84 -28.38 22.08
CA THR A 161 -46.57 -29.06 20.80
C THR A 161 -45.48 -28.34 19.99
N ILE A 162 -44.88 -28.99 19.00
CA ILE A 162 -43.88 -28.39 18.10
C ILE A 162 -44.41 -27.10 17.46
N THR A 163 -45.66 -27.12 17.00
CA THR A 163 -46.35 -25.95 16.43
C THR A 163 -46.47 -24.80 17.43
N GLN A 164 -46.72 -25.08 18.71
CA GLN A 164 -46.74 -24.05 19.76
C GLN A 164 -45.35 -23.49 20.03
N GLN A 165 -44.32 -24.34 20.02
CA GLN A 165 -42.94 -23.94 20.22
C GLN A 165 -42.44 -23.07 19.07
N TYR A 166 -42.80 -23.38 17.82
CA TYR A 166 -42.50 -22.54 16.66
C TYR A 166 -43.17 -21.17 16.77
N ILE A 167 -44.49 -21.13 17.02
CA ILE A 167 -45.23 -19.87 17.17
C ILE A 167 -44.66 -18.98 18.29
N LYS A 168 -44.26 -19.60 19.40
CA LYS A 168 -43.61 -18.92 20.53
C LYS A 168 -42.34 -18.19 20.09
N ASN A 169 -41.53 -18.81 19.23
CA ASN A 169 -40.25 -18.26 18.79
C ASN A 169 -40.36 -17.33 17.56
N ALA A 170 -41.40 -17.48 16.73
CA ALA A 170 -41.53 -16.73 15.47
C ALA A 170 -42.49 -15.53 15.53
N PHE A 171 -43.59 -15.60 16.30
CA PHE A 171 -44.69 -14.63 16.20
C PHE A 171 -44.98 -13.83 17.48
N LEU A 172 -44.46 -14.24 18.62
CA LEU A 172 -44.86 -13.71 19.93
C LEU A 172 -43.66 -13.19 20.72
N SER A 173 -43.91 -12.21 21.60
CA SER A 173 -42.88 -11.67 22.47
C SER A 173 -42.46 -12.66 23.58
N PRO A 174 -41.26 -12.52 24.17
CA PRO A 174 -40.74 -13.44 25.19
C PRO A 174 -41.53 -13.48 26.52
N GLU A 175 -42.43 -12.51 26.78
CA GLU A 175 -43.07 -12.35 28.09
C GLU A 175 -44.04 -13.50 28.47
N GLN A 176 -43.74 -14.22 29.55
CA GLN A 176 -44.58 -15.35 29.98
C GLN A 176 -45.87 -14.92 30.70
N THR A 177 -46.96 -14.73 29.94
CA THR A 177 -48.30 -14.46 30.47
C THR A 177 -49.31 -15.55 30.08
N TYR A 178 -50.34 -15.75 30.91
CA TYR A 178 -51.45 -16.68 30.57
C TYR A 178 -52.18 -16.26 29.29
N THR A 179 -52.26 -14.96 29.02
CA THR A 179 -52.82 -14.42 27.78
C THR A 179 -51.95 -14.77 26.57
N ARG A 180 -50.61 -14.68 26.68
CA ARG A 180 -49.70 -15.15 25.62
C ARG A 180 -49.89 -16.64 25.32
N LYS A 181 -50.02 -17.50 26.35
CA LYS A 181 -50.20 -18.95 26.13
C LYS A 181 -51.50 -19.28 25.38
N LEU A 182 -52.56 -18.50 25.60
CA LEU A 182 -53.80 -18.64 24.83
C LEU A 182 -53.65 -18.12 23.39
N LYS A 183 -52.86 -17.05 23.18
CA LYS A 183 -52.52 -16.56 21.82
C LYS A 183 -51.69 -17.59 21.05
N GLU A 184 -50.72 -18.25 21.69
CA GLU A 184 -49.97 -19.38 21.10
C GLU A 184 -50.92 -20.45 20.58
N LEU A 185 -51.85 -20.92 21.42
CA LEU A 185 -52.78 -21.99 21.05
C LEU A 185 -53.67 -21.58 19.85
N ILE A 186 -54.17 -20.35 19.82
CA ILE A 186 -54.98 -19.83 18.68
C ILE A 186 -54.14 -19.81 17.40
N LEU A 187 -52.91 -19.29 17.47
CA LEU A 187 -52.02 -19.19 16.32
C LEU A 187 -51.53 -20.57 15.84
N SER A 188 -51.29 -21.54 16.73
CA SER A 188 -50.91 -22.90 16.36
C SER A 188 -52.00 -23.63 15.59
N VAL A 189 -53.27 -23.47 16.01
CA VAL A 189 -54.41 -24.02 15.26
C VAL A 189 -54.52 -23.36 13.87
N ARG A 190 -54.29 -22.05 13.78
CA ARG A 190 -54.32 -21.33 12.48
C ARG A 190 -53.18 -21.76 11.56
N LEU A 191 -51.97 -21.92 12.11
CA LEU A 191 -50.80 -22.32 11.33
C LEU A 191 -50.98 -23.70 10.71
N GLU A 192 -51.50 -24.67 11.47
CA GLU A 192 -51.78 -26.03 10.96
C GLU A 192 -52.99 -26.12 10.03
N GLN A 193 -53.87 -25.13 10.02
CA GLN A 193 -54.93 -25.04 9.00
C GLN A 193 -54.39 -24.53 7.66
N GLU A 194 -53.28 -23.80 7.70
CA GLU A 194 -52.71 -23.13 6.53
C GLU A 194 -51.56 -23.93 5.90
N PHE A 195 -50.71 -24.56 6.72
CA PHE A 195 -49.53 -25.29 6.27
C PHE A 195 -49.59 -26.77 6.62
N PRO A 196 -49.04 -27.65 5.76
CA PRO A 196 -48.91 -29.08 6.05
C PRO A 196 -47.91 -29.32 7.20
N LYS A 197 -48.04 -30.47 7.88
CA LYS A 197 -47.22 -30.82 9.06
C LYS A 197 -45.73 -30.82 8.76
N GLU A 198 -45.36 -31.32 7.58
CA GLU A 198 -43.99 -31.37 7.08
C GLU A 198 -43.41 -29.97 6.99
N LYS A 199 -44.16 -29.00 6.45
CA LYS A 199 -43.70 -27.61 6.35
C LYS A 199 -43.55 -26.96 7.72
N ILE A 200 -44.42 -27.27 8.67
CA ILE A 200 -44.31 -26.72 10.04
C ILE A 200 -43.10 -27.29 10.76
N LEU A 201 -42.83 -28.59 10.60
CA LEU A 201 -41.65 -29.22 11.18
C LEU A 201 -40.36 -28.69 10.52
N GLU A 202 -40.37 -28.48 9.20
CA GLU A 202 -39.28 -27.83 8.47
C GLU A 202 -38.96 -26.44 9.06
N LEU A 203 -39.99 -25.61 9.20
CA LEU A 203 -39.84 -24.26 9.75
C LEU A 203 -39.35 -24.30 11.20
N TYR A 204 -39.82 -25.26 12.00
CA TYR A 204 -39.35 -25.48 13.36
C TYR A 204 -37.86 -25.84 13.40
N LEU A 205 -37.47 -26.89 12.67
CA LEU A 205 -36.10 -27.39 12.64
C LEU A 205 -35.10 -26.38 12.06
N ASN A 206 -35.53 -25.44 11.22
CA ASN A 206 -34.69 -24.34 10.71
C ASN A 206 -34.65 -23.11 11.63
N LYS A 207 -35.55 -22.99 12.60
CA LYS A 207 -35.68 -21.78 13.44
C LYS A 207 -35.14 -21.98 14.85
N ILE A 208 -35.31 -23.16 15.44
CA ILE A 208 -35.01 -23.36 16.87
C ILE A 208 -33.52 -23.18 17.19
N PRO A 209 -33.20 -22.65 18.38
CA PRO A 209 -31.83 -22.61 18.88
C PRO A 209 -31.35 -24.01 19.25
N TYR A 210 -30.16 -24.38 18.77
CA TYR A 210 -29.41 -25.55 19.21
C TYR A 210 -28.25 -25.20 20.16
N GLY A 211 -27.93 -23.90 20.32
CA GLY A 211 -26.87 -23.44 21.22
C GLY A 211 -25.59 -23.10 20.44
N ASN A 212 -24.58 -22.52 21.10
CA ASN A 212 -23.35 -22.04 20.45
C ASN A 212 -23.61 -21.14 19.22
N ASN A 213 -24.61 -20.27 19.31
CA ASN A 213 -25.16 -19.46 18.21
C ASN A 213 -25.69 -20.26 17.01
N ALA A 214 -25.73 -21.59 17.03
CA ALA A 214 -26.37 -22.42 16.02
C ALA A 214 -27.89 -22.31 16.17
N TYR A 215 -28.56 -21.84 15.12
CA TYR A 215 -30.00 -21.94 14.99
C TYR A 215 -30.31 -22.65 13.68
N GLY A 216 -31.29 -23.55 13.73
CA GLY A 216 -31.55 -24.42 12.61
C GLY A 216 -30.64 -25.65 12.56
N VAL A 217 -31.20 -26.76 12.10
CA VAL A 217 -30.57 -28.08 12.12
C VAL A 217 -29.32 -28.17 11.24
N GLN A 218 -29.31 -27.50 10.07
CA GLN A 218 -28.16 -27.48 9.16
C GLN A 218 -26.94 -26.89 9.85
N LYS A 219 -27.08 -25.68 10.42
CA LYS A 219 -25.95 -25.02 11.08
C LYS A 219 -25.51 -25.77 12.35
N ALA A 220 -26.43 -26.40 13.06
CA ALA A 220 -26.09 -27.24 14.20
C ALA A 220 -25.30 -28.49 13.79
N ALA A 221 -25.67 -29.15 12.69
CA ALA A 221 -24.94 -30.29 12.15
C ALA A 221 -23.50 -29.91 11.76
N GLU A 222 -23.32 -28.78 11.07
CA GLU A 222 -21.99 -28.26 10.71
C GLU A 222 -21.16 -27.91 11.94
N ILE A 223 -21.73 -27.19 12.91
CA ILE A 223 -21.00 -26.73 14.11
C ILE A 223 -20.58 -27.89 15.00
N TYR A 224 -21.47 -28.86 15.24
CA TYR A 224 -21.20 -29.90 16.22
C TYR A 224 -20.50 -31.13 15.61
N PHE A 225 -20.69 -31.39 14.31
CA PHE A 225 -20.27 -32.63 13.66
C PHE A 225 -19.54 -32.46 12.31
N ASP A 226 -19.45 -31.25 11.76
CA ASP A 226 -18.89 -30.99 10.41
C ASP A 226 -19.59 -31.83 9.31
N LYS A 227 -20.92 -31.84 9.34
CA LYS A 227 -21.79 -32.61 8.43
C LYS A 227 -22.99 -31.81 7.96
N ASP A 228 -23.54 -32.21 6.82
CA ASP A 228 -24.86 -31.76 6.37
C ASP A 228 -25.98 -32.41 7.20
N ALA A 229 -27.11 -31.69 7.34
CA ALA A 229 -28.28 -32.21 8.07
C ALA A 229 -28.85 -33.50 7.45
N ALA A 230 -28.59 -33.75 6.17
CA ALA A 230 -28.95 -34.97 5.45
C ALA A 230 -28.19 -36.20 5.97
N ASP A 231 -26.97 -36.03 6.47
CA ASP A 231 -26.02 -37.11 6.78
C ASP A 231 -25.94 -37.45 8.28
N LEU A 232 -26.83 -36.88 9.09
CA LEU A 232 -26.88 -37.09 10.54
C LEU A 232 -27.20 -38.55 10.90
N THR A 233 -26.34 -39.15 11.73
CA THR A 233 -26.55 -40.49 12.31
C THR A 233 -27.65 -40.47 13.38
N LEU A 234 -28.02 -41.65 13.89
CA LEU A 234 -28.98 -41.77 14.99
C LEU A 234 -28.46 -41.11 16.28
N ALA A 235 -27.17 -41.31 16.63
CA ALA A 235 -26.53 -40.68 17.77
C ALA A 235 -26.53 -39.14 17.65
N GLU A 236 -26.06 -38.62 16.51
CA GLU A 236 -26.01 -37.19 16.21
C GLU A 236 -27.41 -36.55 16.24
N SER A 237 -28.40 -37.25 15.70
CA SER A 237 -29.79 -36.82 15.73
C SER A 237 -30.38 -36.79 17.14
N ALA A 238 -30.07 -37.79 17.98
CA ALA A 238 -30.48 -37.82 19.37
C ALA A 238 -29.83 -36.68 20.19
N ILE A 239 -28.57 -36.36 19.90
CA ILE A 239 -27.89 -35.19 20.46
C ILE A 239 -28.60 -33.91 20.03
N LEU A 240 -28.79 -33.64 18.74
CA LEU A 240 -29.42 -32.40 18.30
C LEU A 240 -30.84 -32.26 18.82
N ALA A 241 -31.64 -33.33 18.85
CA ALA A 241 -32.99 -33.31 19.42
C ALA A 241 -33.00 -33.04 20.94
N SER A 242 -31.87 -33.25 21.64
CA SER A 242 -31.73 -32.98 23.07
C SER A 242 -31.53 -31.48 23.39
N LEU A 243 -30.96 -30.71 22.45
CA LEU A 243 -30.52 -29.32 22.69
C LEU A 243 -31.68 -28.31 22.83
N PRO A 244 -32.74 -28.29 22.00
CA PRO A 244 -33.76 -27.23 21.98
C PRO A 244 -34.42 -26.93 23.32
N GLN A 245 -34.54 -27.93 24.19
CA GLN A 245 -35.16 -27.78 25.50
C GLN A 245 -34.38 -26.78 26.38
N ARG A 246 -33.04 -26.89 26.41
CA ARG A 246 -32.14 -26.03 27.19
C ARG A 246 -30.78 -25.89 26.49
N PRO A 247 -30.69 -25.15 25.37
CA PRO A 247 -29.51 -25.16 24.50
C PRO A 247 -28.21 -24.75 25.20
N THR A 248 -28.27 -23.77 26.11
CA THR A 248 -27.11 -23.34 26.89
C THR A 248 -26.68 -24.36 27.94
N TYR A 249 -27.64 -25.07 28.56
CA TYR A 249 -27.34 -26.05 29.60
C TYR A 249 -26.73 -27.31 28.99
N TYR A 250 -27.37 -27.84 27.94
CA TYR A 250 -26.90 -29.04 27.23
C TYR A 250 -25.84 -28.75 26.15
N ASN A 251 -25.15 -27.60 26.23
CA ASN A 251 -24.10 -27.28 25.27
C ASN A 251 -23.00 -28.36 25.31
N PRO A 252 -22.69 -29.02 24.18
CA PRO A 252 -21.66 -30.06 24.11
C PRO A 252 -20.26 -29.66 24.60
N TYR A 253 -19.93 -28.37 24.53
CA TYR A 253 -18.64 -27.83 24.99
C TYR A 253 -18.71 -27.22 26.41
N GLY A 254 -19.86 -27.33 27.08
CA GLY A 254 -20.10 -26.80 28.42
C GLY A 254 -19.90 -27.82 29.54
N GLU A 255 -20.13 -27.37 30.78
CA GLU A 255 -19.93 -28.19 32.00
C GLU A 255 -20.94 -29.35 32.16
N HIS A 256 -22.06 -29.34 31.43
CA HIS A 256 -23.11 -30.37 31.53
C HIS A 256 -23.15 -31.29 30.31
N ARG A 257 -22.00 -31.58 29.69
CA ARG A 257 -21.88 -32.65 28.69
C ARG A 257 -22.22 -34.00 29.33
N ASP A 258 -21.54 -34.32 30.43
CA ASP A 258 -21.65 -35.57 31.16
C ASP A 258 -22.38 -35.37 32.51
N PRO A 259 -22.95 -36.41 33.12
CA PRO A 259 -23.55 -36.32 34.44
C PRO A 259 -22.48 -36.10 35.52
N VAL A 260 -22.76 -35.25 36.49
CA VAL A 260 -21.84 -34.90 37.59
C VAL A 260 -22.54 -35.00 38.93
N LEU A 261 -21.95 -35.71 39.90
CA LEU A 261 -22.47 -35.74 41.27
C LEU A 261 -22.28 -34.37 41.94
N THR A 262 -23.30 -33.89 42.64
CA THR A 262 -23.26 -32.60 43.34
C THR A 262 -22.68 -32.72 44.76
N ARG A 263 -22.52 -33.95 45.25
CA ARG A 263 -21.98 -34.29 46.56
C ARG A 263 -21.29 -35.65 46.53
N THR A 264 -20.51 -35.93 47.56
CA THR A 264 -19.94 -37.26 47.79
C THR A 264 -20.90 -38.15 48.58
N PHE A 265 -20.72 -39.47 48.43
CA PHE A 265 -21.49 -40.49 49.15
C PHE A 265 -20.57 -41.25 50.11
N THR A 266 -21.09 -41.59 51.28
CA THR A 266 -20.42 -42.53 52.19
C THR A 266 -20.48 -43.95 51.63
N ALA A 267 -19.62 -44.85 52.13
CA ALA A 267 -19.61 -46.25 51.69
C ALA A 267 -20.97 -46.95 51.90
N GLU A 268 -21.68 -46.61 52.99
CA GLU A 268 -23.00 -47.18 53.30
C GLU A 268 -24.07 -46.66 52.32
N GLU A 269 -24.11 -45.35 52.07
CA GLU A 269 -25.04 -44.76 51.09
C GLU A 269 -24.80 -45.29 49.68
N ALA A 270 -23.54 -45.32 49.24
CA ALA A 270 -23.17 -45.82 47.92
C ALA A 270 -23.55 -47.29 47.72
N SER A 271 -23.43 -48.13 48.75
CA SER A 271 -23.84 -49.55 48.69
C SER A 271 -25.35 -49.77 48.57
N SER A 272 -26.15 -48.73 48.87
CA SER A 272 -27.62 -48.79 48.81
C SER A 272 -28.21 -48.26 47.50
N ILE A 273 -27.38 -47.67 46.64
CA ILE A 273 -27.77 -47.08 45.36
C ILE A 273 -27.44 -48.06 44.24
N ASN A 274 -28.46 -48.63 43.60
CA ASN A 274 -28.30 -49.58 42.47
C ASN A 274 -28.71 -48.95 41.14
N GLU A 275 -29.65 -48.00 41.17
CA GLU A 275 -30.18 -47.34 39.99
C GLU A 275 -30.38 -45.85 40.25
N GLU A 276 -30.53 -45.07 39.17
CA GLU A 276 -30.74 -43.62 39.25
C GLU A 276 -31.90 -43.22 40.18
N SER A 277 -32.96 -44.04 40.29
CA SER A 277 -34.12 -43.80 41.16
C SER A 277 -33.79 -43.78 42.65
N ASP A 278 -32.68 -44.40 43.06
CA ASP A 278 -32.22 -44.42 44.44
C ASP A 278 -31.52 -43.10 44.83
N LEU A 279 -31.16 -42.27 43.84
CA LEU A 279 -30.55 -40.95 44.06
C LEU A 279 -31.60 -39.88 44.37
N GLY A 280 -31.24 -38.95 45.25
CA GLY A 280 -32.03 -37.75 45.48
C GLY A 280 -32.01 -36.81 44.28
N TYR A 281 -33.08 -36.05 44.09
CA TYR A 281 -33.20 -35.07 42.98
C TYR A 281 -32.05 -34.05 42.90
N ASN A 282 -31.43 -33.73 44.04
CA ASN A 282 -30.32 -32.77 44.13
C ASN A 282 -28.95 -33.43 44.14
N ASP A 283 -28.85 -34.76 44.00
CA ASP A 283 -27.60 -35.51 44.18
C ASP A 283 -26.70 -35.50 42.94
N PHE A 284 -27.24 -35.12 41.78
CA PHE A 284 -26.50 -35.04 40.54
C PHE A 284 -27.04 -33.93 39.61
N TRP A 285 -26.16 -33.44 38.75
CA TRP A 285 -26.53 -32.70 37.54
C TRP A 285 -26.63 -33.68 36.39
N ARG A 286 -27.76 -33.62 35.68
CA ARG A 286 -27.94 -34.43 34.47
C ARG A 286 -27.18 -33.81 33.30
N GLY A 287 -26.38 -34.62 32.61
CA GLY A 287 -25.68 -34.22 31.38
C GLY A 287 -26.54 -34.31 30.12
N LEU A 288 -25.96 -33.88 29.00
CA LEU A 288 -26.45 -34.15 27.64
C LEU A 288 -26.38 -35.65 27.34
N ILE A 289 -25.21 -36.24 27.55
CA ILE A 289 -24.91 -37.66 27.35
C ILE A 289 -25.01 -38.38 28.71
N GLY A 290 -25.52 -39.60 28.73
CA GLY A 290 -25.59 -40.45 29.93
C GLY A 290 -24.26 -41.16 30.21
N GLY A 291 -23.99 -41.50 31.45
CA GLY A 291 -22.73 -42.15 31.81
C GLY A 291 -22.71 -42.77 33.18
N ASP A 292 -21.79 -43.71 33.37
CA ASP A 292 -21.46 -44.30 34.67
C ASP A 292 -20.69 -43.29 35.52
N VAL A 293 -21.26 -42.97 36.69
CA VAL A 293 -20.64 -42.06 37.64
C VAL A 293 -20.25 -42.81 38.90
N ALA A 294 -18.97 -42.71 39.27
CA ALA A 294 -18.44 -43.34 40.48
C ALA A 294 -19.03 -42.67 41.72
N LEU A 295 -19.75 -43.44 42.54
CA LEU A 295 -20.25 -43.01 43.85
C LEU A 295 -19.12 -43.07 44.89
N ASN A 296 -18.25 -44.07 44.76
CA ASN A 296 -17.00 -44.26 45.51
C ASN A 296 -16.02 -45.16 44.71
N GLU A 297 -14.95 -45.65 45.34
CA GLU A 297 -13.93 -46.51 44.69
C GLU A 297 -14.47 -47.87 44.20
N GLU A 298 -15.58 -48.37 44.75
CA GLU A 298 -16.10 -49.72 44.49
C GLU A 298 -17.49 -49.73 43.81
N HIS A 299 -18.20 -48.60 43.80
CA HIS A 299 -19.59 -48.49 43.34
C HIS A 299 -19.75 -47.35 42.34
N SER A 300 -20.47 -47.62 41.27
CA SER A 300 -20.87 -46.64 40.25
C SER A 300 -22.33 -46.83 39.89
N VAL A 301 -22.97 -45.78 39.40
CA VAL A 301 -24.35 -45.82 38.93
C VAL A 301 -24.45 -45.10 37.59
N TYR A 302 -25.17 -45.70 36.65
CA TYR A 302 -25.44 -45.06 35.37
C TYR A 302 -26.51 -43.98 35.55
N ILE A 303 -26.14 -42.74 35.24
CA ILE A 303 -27.06 -41.60 35.27
C ILE A 303 -27.43 -41.27 33.83
N ARG A 304 -28.71 -41.44 33.49
CA ARG A 304 -29.21 -41.20 32.13
C ARG A 304 -29.00 -39.75 31.70
N GLY A 305 -28.53 -39.55 30.48
CA GLY A 305 -28.42 -38.24 29.85
C GLY A 305 -29.75 -37.75 29.29
N ARG A 306 -29.72 -36.61 28.61
CA ARG A 306 -30.86 -36.12 27.82
C ARG A 306 -31.07 -36.98 26.57
N THR A 307 -29.99 -37.42 25.93
CA THR A 307 -30.00 -38.30 24.74
C THR A 307 -30.72 -39.62 25.01
N ASP A 308 -30.56 -40.20 26.19
CA ASP A 308 -31.21 -41.45 26.60
C ASP A 308 -32.73 -41.32 26.58
N PHE A 309 -33.26 -40.18 27.02
CA PHE A 309 -34.70 -39.93 26.96
C PHE A 309 -35.20 -39.76 25.53
N VAL A 310 -34.38 -39.19 24.63
CA VAL A 310 -34.72 -39.10 23.20
C VAL A 310 -34.79 -40.50 22.60
N LEU A 311 -33.76 -41.32 22.80
CA LEU A 311 -33.71 -42.67 22.25
C LEU A 311 -34.84 -43.56 22.81
N ALA A 312 -35.10 -43.51 24.12
CA ALA A 312 -36.22 -44.21 24.74
C ALA A 312 -37.58 -43.74 24.20
N ALA A 313 -37.74 -42.44 23.89
CA ALA A 313 -38.94 -41.94 23.25
C ALA A 313 -39.05 -42.42 21.79
N MET A 314 -37.93 -42.52 21.07
CA MET A 314 -37.90 -43.04 19.70
C MET A 314 -38.27 -44.52 19.66
N GLU A 315 -37.73 -45.34 20.56
CA GLU A 315 -38.06 -46.77 20.70
C GLU A 315 -39.54 -46.96 21.03
N LYS A 316 -40.05 -46.24 22.03
CA LYS A 316 -41.46 -46.31 22.44
C LYS A 316 -42.44 -45.97 21.31
N ASN A 317 -42.06 -45.03 20.43
CA ASN A 317 -42.86 -44.64 19.28
C ASN A 317 -42.62 -45.51 18.04
N GLY A 318 -41.72 -46.50 18.13
CA GLY A 318 -41.43 -47.46 17.06
C GLY A 318 -40.55 -46.92 15.94
N TYR A 319 -39.84 -45.81 16.15
CA TYR A 319 -38.88 -45.26 15.18
C TYR A 319 -37.56 -46.02 15.13
N ILE A 320 -37.18 -46.65 16.25
CA ILE A 320 -35.98 -47.49 16.37
C ILE A 320 -36.32 -48.77 17.15
N THR A 321 -35.48 -49.79 17.00
CA THR A 321 -35.56 -51.02 17.80
C THR A 321 -34.78 -50.89 19.11
N GLU A 322 -35.07 -51.75 20.09
CA GLU A 322 -34.32 -51.85 21.35
C GLU A 322 -32.81 -52.05 21.09
N GLN A 323 -32.43 -52.90 20.13
CA GLN A 323 -31.03 -53.09 19.75
C GLN A 323 -30.38 -51.80 19.22
N GLN A 324 -31.08 -51.03 18.37
CA GLN A 324 -30.56 -49.77 17.86
C GLN A 324 -30.39 -48.73 18.97
N MET A 325 -31.30 -48.71 19.95
CA MET A 325 -31.16 -47.85 21.13
C MET A 325 -29.90 -48.21 21.91
N ASP A 326 -29.70 -49.48 22.24
CA ASP A 326 -28.54 -49.95 23.00
C ASP A 326 -27.22 -49.66 22.27
N ASP A 327 -27.15 -50.00 20.97
CA ASP A 327 -25.96 -49.72 20.14
C ASP A 327 -25.62 -48.22 20.10
N THR A 328 -26.65 -47.36 20.05
CA THR A 328 -26.47 -45.90 20.02
C THR A 328 -26.03 -45.34 21.39
N LEU A 329 -26.54 -45.90 22.48
CA LEU A 329 -26.11 -45.52 23.83
C LEU A 329 -24.62 -45.82 24.04
N ASP A 330 -24.14 -46.96 23.55
CA ASP A 330 -22.73 -47.34 23.59
C ASP A 330 -21.86 -46.41 22.71
N GLU A 331 -22.35 -46.02 21.52
CA GLU A 331 -21.69 -45.02 20.65
C GLU A 331 -21.55 -43.66 21.36
N LEU A 332 -22.63 -43.20 22.01
CA LEU A 332 -22.69 -41.88 22.66
C LEU A 332 -21.66 -41.71 23.78
N GLN A 333 -21.34 -42.76 24.53
CA GLN A 333 -20.35 -42.68 25.61
C GLN A 333 -18.95 -42.27 25.12
N ASN A 334 -18.62 -42.63 23.87
CA ASN A 334 -17.33 -42.33 23.25
C ASN A 334 -17.44 -41.21 22.20
N PHE A 335 -18.54 -40.45 22.18
CA PHE A 335 -18.78 -39.44 21.16
C PHE A 335 -17.89 -38.21 21.34
N GLU A 336 -17.10 -37.89 20.30
CA GLU A 336 -16.23 -36.72 20.25
C GLU A 336 -16.89 -35.59 19.45
N PHE A 337 -17.05 -34.43 20.08
CA PHE A 337 -17.56 -33.23 19.40
C PHE A 337 -16.42 -32.50 18.69
N GLN A 338 -16.66 -32.06 17.46
CA GLN A 338 -15.72 -31.21 16.74
C GLN A 338 -15.72 -29.81 17.37
N LYS A 339 -14.58 -29.26 17.78
CA LYS A 339 -14.52 -27.84 18.18
C LYS A 339 -14.58 -26.97 16.93
N TYR A 340 -15.75 -26.45 16.60
CA TYR A 340 -15.87 -25.47 15.53
C TYR A 340 -15.19 -24.15 15.92
N ALA A 341 -14.01 -23.90 15.37
CA ALA A 341 -13.49 -22.56 15.19
C ALA A 341 -13.82 -22.16 13.76
N ALA A 342 -14.68 -21.16 13.56
CA ALA A 342 -14.92 -20.64 12.23
C ALA A 342 -13.57 -20.20 11.63
N LYS A 343 -13.09 -20.92 10.62
CA LYS A 343 -11.88 -20.51 9.88
C LYS A 343 -12.24 -19.24 9.12
N ILE A 344 -11.64 -18.11 9.49
CA ILE A 344 -11.79 -16.85 8.78
C ILE A 344 -10.61 -16.76 7.81
N ASN A 345 -10.88 -16.87 6.52
CA ASN A 345 -9.85 -16.64 5.51
C ASN A 345 -9.73 -15.13 5.26
N ALA A 346 -8.50 -14.61 5.09
CA ALA A 346 -8.25 -13.19 4.89
C ALA A 346 -8.93 -12.27 5.94
N PRO A 347 -8.74 -12.50 7.25
CA PRO A 347 -9.57 -11.88 8.30
C PRO A 347 -9.58 -10.36 8.27
N HIS A 348 -8.42 -9.72 8.02
CA HIS A 348 -8.34 -8.26 7.88
C HIS A 348 -9.19 -7.70 6.75
N PHE A 349 -9.21 -8.40 5.61
CA PHE A 349 -10.03 -8.03 4.46
C PHE A 349 -11.52 -8.30 4.74
N VAL A 350 -11.85 -9.45 5.31
CA VAL A 350 -13.23 -9.79 5.69
C VAL A 350 -13.86 -8.75 6.60
N PHE A 351 -13.16 -8.33 7.66
CA PHE A 351 -13.71 -7.33 8.57
C PHE A 351 -13.76 -5.93 7.95
N TYR A 352 -12.86 -5.62 7.01
CA TYR A 352 -12.96 -4.41 6.18
C TYR A 352 -14.21 -4.42 5.27
N ILE A 353 -14.53 -5.55 4.64
CA ILE A 353 -15.77 -5.72 3.86
C ILE A 353 -17.00 -5.57 4.74
N ILE A 354 -16.98 -6.19 5.92
CA ILE A 354 -18.09 -6.10 6.87
C ILE A 354 -18.35 -4.65 7.27
N GLU A 355 -17.30 -3.87 7.59
CA GLU A 355 -17.43 -2.45 7.93
C GLU A 355 -18.10 -1.66 6.78
N GLN A 356 -17.64 -1.84 5.53
CA GLN A 356 -18.25 -1.21 4.34
C GLN A 356 -19.73 -1.58 4.16
N LEU A 357 -20.07 -2.86 4.33
CA LEU A 357 -21.44 -3.33 4.20
C LEU A 357 -22.32 -2.78 5.32
N GLU A 358 -21.81 -2.66 6.55
CA GLU A 358 -22.55 -2.10 7.68
C GLU A 358 -22.79 -0.60 7.53
N GLU A 359 -21.81 0.14 7.00
CA GLU A 359 -21.97 1.55 6.66
C GLU A 359 -23.03 1.75 5.56
N THR A 360 -23.09 0.84 4.58
CA THR A 360 -23.97 0.98 3.41
C THR A 360 -25.39 0.46 3.66
N TYR A 361 -25.53 -0.75 4.21
CA TYR A 361 -26.80 -1.47 4.35
C TYR A 361 -27.32 -1.52 5.80
N GLY A 362 -26.49 -1.18 6.78
CA GLY A 362 -26.79 -1.26 8.20
C GLY A 362 -26.55 -2.65 8.80
N GLN A 363 -26.14 -2.69 10.06
CA GLN A 363 -25.76 -3.91 10.79
C GLN A 363 -26.82 -5.02 10.73
N GLU A 364 -28.11 -4.69 10.89
CA GLU A 364 -29.19 -5.69 10.89
C GLU A 364 -29.30 -6.43 9.55
N VAL A 365 -29.16 -5.71 8.43
CA VAL A 365 -29.20 -6.31 7.09
C VAL A 365 -27.97 -7.19 6.85
N VAL A 366 -26.79 -6.73 7.27
CA VAL A 366 -25.56 -7.52 7.14
C VAL A 366 -25.60 -8.79 8.00
N GLU A 367 -26.20 -8.74 9.18
CA GLU A 367 -26.27 -9.89 10.09
C GLU A 367 -27.39 -10.89 9.78
N GLN A 368 -28.49 -10.44 9.16
CA GLN A 368 -29.73 -11.23 9.04
C GLN A 368 -30.34 -11.26 7.64
N GLY A 369 -29.84 -10.44 6.72
CA GLY A 369 -30.40 -10.25 5.37
C GLY A 369 -30.03 -11.34 4.37
N GLY A 370 -29.09 -12.24 4.71
CA GLY A 370 -28.65 -13.32 3.82
C GLY A 370 -27.98 -12.83 2.56
N LEU A 371 -27.08 -11.85 2.66
CA LEU A 371 -26.39 -11.32 1.48
C LEU A 371 -25.34 -12.31 0.98
N ASN A 372 -25.19 -12.43 -0.33
CA ASN A 372 -24.02 -13.02 -0.98
C ASN A 372 -23.14 -11.89 -1.50
N VAL A 373 -21.92 -11.79 -0.98
CA VAL A 373 -20.99 -10.70 -1.27
C VAL A 373 -19.77 -11.25 -1.99
N TYR A 374 -19.60 -10.87 -3.25
CA TYR A 374 -18.46 -11.26 -4.08
C TYR A 374 -17.42 -10.15 -4.04
N THR A 375 -16.18 -10.50 -3.72
CA THR A 375 -15.11 -9.53 -3.45
C THR A 375 -13.99 -9.61 -4.46
N THR A 376 -13.05 -8.66 -4.39
CA THR A 376 -11.90 -8.56 -5.30
C THR A 376 -10.72 -9.45 -4.91
N ILE A 377 -10.70 -9.99 -3.69
CA ILE A 377 -9.52 -10.66 -3.16
C ILE A 377 -9.16 -11.87 -4.01
N ASP A 378 -7.89 -11.99 -4.36
CA ASP A 378 -7.34 -13.13 -5.07
C ASP A 378 -6.79 -14.12 -4.04
N PRO A 379 -7.34 -15.34 -3.93
CA PRO A 379 -6.95 -16.27 -2.87
C PRO A 379 -5.47 -16.66 -2.93
N LYS A 380 -4.89 -16.77 -4.13
CA LYS A 380 -3.49 -17.12 -4.33
C LYS A 380 -2.58 -15.96 -3.90
N LEU A 381 -2.88 -14.73 -4.34
CA LEU A 381 -2.09 -13.56 -3.96
C LEU A 381 -2.21 -13.27 -2.46
N GLN A 382 -3.38 -13.49 -1.87
CA GLN A 382 -3.59 -13.35 -0.44
C GLN A 382 -2.73 -14.34 0.37
N GLU A 383 -2.69 -15.62 -0.02
CA GLU A 383 -1.85 -16.63 0.65
C GLU A 383 -0.35 -16.28 0.58
N ILE A 384 0.12 -15.82 -0.60
CA ILE A 384 1.50 -15.35 -0.78
C ILE A 384 1.78 -14.14 0.12
N ALA A 385 0.83 -13.20 0.21
CA ALA A 385 0.97 -12.01 1.06
C ALA A 385 1.04 -12.38 2.55
N GLU A 386 0.13 -13.21 3.05
CA GLU A 386 0.09 -13.67 4.44
C GLU A 386 1.40 -14.38 4.82
N THR A 387 1.88 -15.27 3.94
CA THR A 387 3.14 -15.99 4.14
C THR A 387 4.33 -15.04 4.17
N ALA A 388 4.45 -14.13 3.19
CA ALA A 388 5.55 -13.18 3.11
C ALA A 388 5.61 -12.26 4.34
N VAL A 389 4.45 -11.79 4.81
CA VAL A 389 4.35 -10.94 6.01
C VAL A 389 4.72 -11.74 7.27
N ALA A 390 4.19 -12.95 7.45
CA ALA A 390 4.45 -13.77 8.62
C ALA A 390 5.94 -14.13 8.77
N GLU A 391 6.56 -14.65 7.70
CA GLU A 391 7.99 -15.01 7.68
C GLU A 391 8.88 -13.77 7.85
N GLY A 392 8.53 -12.69 7.16
CA GLY A 392 9.23 -11.42 7.23
C GLY A 392 9.21 -10.79 8.62
N ALA A 393 8.03 -10.77 9.25
CA ALA A 393 7.84 -10.26 10.60
C ALA A 393 8.58 -11.12 11.63
N ALA A 394 8.61 -12.44 11.48
CA ALA A 394 9.39 -13.32 12.34
C ALA A 394 10.90 -12.99 12.28
N ARG A 395 11.47 -12.89 11.06
CA ARG A 395 12.86 -12.45 10.86
C ARG A 395 13.12 -11.07 11.45
N ASN A 396 12.20 -10.13 11.23
CA ASN A 396 12.32 -8.75 11.68
C ASN A 396 12.27 -8.64 13.22
N THR A 397 11.47 -9.47 13.87
CA THR A 397 11.36 -9.53 15.34
C THR A 397 12.70 -9.92 15.94
N GLU A 398 13.31 -10.99 15.43
CA GLU A 398 14.57 -11.54 15.95
C GLU A 398 15.75 -10.57 15.79
N ASN A 399 15.83 -9.90 14.64
CA ASN A 399 17.03 -9.15 14.27
C ASN A 399 16.94 -7.64 14.54
N PHE A 400 15.73 -7.08 14.60
CA PHE A 400 15.53 -5.63 14.61
C PHE A 400 14.46 -5.15 15.61
N ASN A 401 13.88 -6.04 16.42
CA ASN A 401 12.75 -5.70 17.31
C ASN A 401 11.58 -5.02 16.57
N VAL A 402 11.32 -5.44 15.33
CA VAL A 402 10.17 -5.03 14.51
C VAL A 402 9.20 -6.21 14.45
N LYS A 403 8.09 -6.11 15.18
CA LYS A 403 7.26 -7.26 15.57
C LYS A 403 6.07 -7.52 14.67
N ASN A 404 5.65 -6.52 13.89
CA ASN A 404 4.47 -6.60 13.04
C ASN A 404 4.79 -6.16 11.59
N GLY A 405 3.90 -6.54 10.68
CA GLY A 405 3.95 -6.17 9.27
C GLY A 405 2.57 -6.20 8.64
N ALA A 406 2.39 -5.43 7.58
CA ALA A 406 1.16 -5.34 6.80
C ALA A 406 1.50 -5.21 5.31
N LEU A 407 0.62 -5.70 4.45
CA LEU A 407 0.78 -5.68 3.00
C LEU A 407 -0.55 -5.40 2.32
N VAL A 408 -0.52 -4.49 1.33
CA VAL A 408 -1.64 -4.24 0.43
C VAL A 408 -1.15 -4.39 -1.00
N ALA A 409 -1.92 -5.06 -1.84
CA ALA A 409 -1.67 -5.15 -3.28
C ALA A 409 -2.94 -4.85 -4.07
N LEU A 410 -2.81 -4.06 -5.14
CA LEU A 410 -3.92 -3.67 -6.01
C LEU A 410 -3.55 -3.84 -7.48
N ASP A 411 -4.56 -4.06 -8.31
CA ASP A 411 -4.46 -3.85 -9.76
C ASP A 411 -4.52 -2.34 -10.05
N PRO A 412 -3.46 -1.73 -10.61
CA PRO A 412 -3.43 -0.30 -10.86
C PRO A 412 -4.39 0.16 -11.97
N LYS A 413 -4.88 -0.76 -12.83
CA LYS A 413 -5.77 -0.47 -13.97
C LYS A 413 -7.26 -0.49 -13.59
N THR A 414 -7.60 -1.02 -12.42
CA THR A 414 -9.00 -1.20 -11.98
C THR A 414 -9.26 -0.72 -10.55
N GLY A 415 -8.21 -0.57 -9.74
CA GLY A 415 -8.33 -0.28 -8.30
C GLY A 415 -8.72 -1.50 -7.46
N GLU A 416 -8.85 -2.70 -8.05
CA GLU A 416 -9.21 -3.92 -7.31
C GLU A 416 -8.16 -4.26 -6.26
N VAL A 417 -8.58 -4.40 -5.00
CA VAL A 417 -7.72 -4.87 -3.91
C VAL A 417 -7.56 -6.39 -4.02
N LEU A 418 -6.38 -6.83 -4.44
CA LEU A 418 -6.09 -8.24 -4.70
C LEU A 418 -5.56 -8.98 -3.47
N ALA A 419 -4.86 -8.28 -2.58
CA ALA A 419 -4.41 -8.81 -1.30
C ALA A 419 -4.43 -7.72 -0.21
N MET A 420 -4.85 -8.08 1.00
CA MET A 420 -4.84 -7.21 2.19
C MET A 420 -4.49 -8.01 3.44
N VAL A 421 -3.35 -7.68 4.03
CA VAL A 421 -2.85 -8.24 5.29
C VAL A 421 -2.59 -7.08 6.24
N GLY A 422 -3.36 -7.00 7.33
CA GLY A 422 -3.26 -5.91 8.31
C GLY A 422 -2.27 -6.14 9.45
N SER A 423 -1.82 -7.38 9.66
CA SER A 423 -0.85 -7.76 10.68
C SER A 423 -0.21 -9.11 10.35
N LYS A 424 0.90 -9.47 11.01
CA LYS A 424 1.56 -10.78 10.82
C LYS A 424 0.70 -11.99 11.22
N ASP A 425 -0.24 -11.77 12.13
CA ASP A 425 -1.19 -12.77 12.62
C ASP A 425 -2.37 -12.01 13.24
N TYR A 426 -3.57 -12.24 12.70
CA TYR A 426 -4.80 -11.59 13.14
C TYR A 426 -5.17 -11.93 14.59
N PHE A 427 -4.88 -13.16 15.04
CA PHE A 427 -5.28 -13.65 16.36
C PHE A 427 -4.22 -13.41 17.44
N ALA A 428 -3.10 -12.79 17.10
CA ALA A 428 -2.00 -12.51 18.02
C ALA A 428 -2.31 -11.33 18.94
N GLU A 429 -2.76 -11.61 20.17
CA GLU A 429 -3.07 -10.57 21.17
C GLU A 429 -1.84 -9.78 21.65
N ASP A 430 -0.64 -10.38 21.60
CA ASP A 430 0.60 -9.75 22.07
C ASP A 430 0.97 -8.51 21.24
N ILE A 431 0.59 -8.48 19.96
CA ILE A 431 0.86 -7.37 19.02
C ILE A 431 -0.40 -6.61 18.59
N ASP A 432 -1.56 -6.82 19.22
CA ASP A 432 -2.86 -6.33 18.75
C ASP A 432 -3.13 -6.73 17.28
N GLY A 433 -3.00 -8.03 17.01
CA GLY A 433 -3.10 -8.62 15.67
C GLY A 433 -4.40 -8.28 14.93
N ALA A 434 -5.50 -8.06 15.63
CA ALA A 434 -6.78 -7.70 15.03
C ALA A 434 -6.84 -6.26 14.50
N VAL A 435 -5.86 -5.40 14.84
CA VAL A 435 -5.76 -4.05 14.28
C VAL A 435 -5.31 -4.14 12.82
N ASN A 436 -6.20 -3.74 11.91
CA ASN A 436 -5.90 -3.76 10.48
C ASN A 436 -5.04 -2.56 10.07
N ILE A 437 -3.71 -2.71 10.08
CA ILE A 437 -2.79 -1.61 9.75
C ILE A 437 -3.02 -1.07 8.34
N ALA A 438 -3.50 -1.87 7.37
CA ALA A 438 -3.78 -1.39 6.02
C ALA A 438 -4.75 -0.18 6.00
N THR A 439 -5.56 -0.02 7.05
CA THR A 439 -6.53 1.07 7.21
C THR A 439 -6.16 2.09 8.30
N GLN A 440 -5.09 1.86 9.07
CA GLN A 440 -4.68 2.76 10.15
C GLN A 440 -3.66 3.79 9.67
N TYR A 441 -3.81 5.03 10.12
CA TYR A 441 -2.88 6.11 9.75
C TYR A 441 -1.46 5.87 10.28
N ARG A 442 -0.47 6.03 9.40
CA ARG A 442 0.96 5.80 9.65
C ARG A 442 1.79 6.85 8.93
N GLN A 443 2.97 7.20 9.46
CA GLN A 443 3.85 8.15 8.76
C GLN A 443 4.55 7.42 7.60
N PRO A 444 4.38 7.85 6.34
CA PRO A 444 4.95 7.19 5.16
C PRO A 444 6.48 7.37 5.07
N GLY A 445 7.04 8.35 5.78
CA GLY A 445 8.44 8.70 5.69
C GLY A 445 8.85 9.06 4.25
N SER A 446 10.08 8.71 3.87
CA SER A 446 10.60 8.96 2.52
C SER A 446 9.82 8.32 1.35
N SER A 447 8.82 7.46 1.60
CA SER A 447 7.94 6.96 0.54
C SER A 447 7.01 8.05 -0.01
N PHE A 448 6.87 9.19 0.67
CA PHE A 448 6.10 10.35 0.18
C PHE A 448 6.84 11.19 -0.88
N LYS A 449 8.17 11.06 -0.97
CA LYS A 449 9.01 11.87 -1.87
C LYS A 449 8.61 11.83 -3.36
N PRO A 450 8.22 10.69 -3.96
CA PRO A 450 7.80 10.67 -5.36
C PRO A 450 6.70 11.69 -5.69
N ILE A 451 5.74 11.91 -4.79
CA ILE A 451 4.66 12.89 -4.98
C ILE A 451 5.23 14.32 -4.95
N VAL A 452 6.16 14.61 -4.03
CA VAL A 452 6.83 15.92 -3.95
C VAL A 452 7.62 16.23 -5.22
N TYR A 453 8.38 15.25 -5.74
CA TYR A 453 9.13 15.42 -6.98
C TYR A 453 8.21 15.51 -8.20
N ALA A 454 7.14 14.71 -8.25
CA ALA A 454 6.12 14.80 -9.31
C ALA A 454 5.54 16.22 -9.37
N GLN A 455 5.20 16.80 -8.22
CA GLN A 455 4.72 18.19 -8.17
C GLN A 455 5.78 19.20 -8.64
N SER A 456 7.06 18.98 -8.31
CA SER A 456 8.14 19.85 -8.81
C SER A 456 8.27 19.81 -10.34
N PHE A 457 7.90 18.71 -11.00
CA PHE A 457 7.96 18.62 -12.46
C PHE A 457 6.92 19.49 -13.15
N TYR A 458 5.75 19.74 -12.54
CA TYR A 458 4.82 20.77 -13.05
C TYR A 458 5.44 22.18 -13.08
N ASN A 459 6.42 22.44 -12.21
CA ASN A 459 7.19 23.69 -12.17
C ASN A 459 8.41 23.66 -13.10
N ARG A 460 8.40 22.80 -14.13
CA ARG A 460 9.41 22.65 -15.19
C ARG A 460 10.78 22.16 -14.73
N TYR A 461 10.88 21.62 -13.51
CA TYR A 461 12.03 20.80 -13.13
C TYR A 461 11.95 19.43 -13.80
N ALA A 462 13.09 18.73 -13.90
CA ALA A 462 13.21 17.48 -14.64
C ALA A 462 14.20 16.52 -13.96
N PRO A 463 14.27 15.24 -14.37
CA PRO A 463 15.22 14.27 -13.79
C PRO A 463 16.68 14.76 -13.81
N ALA A 464 17.07 15.49 -14.87
CA ALA A 464 18.38 16.11 -15.06
C ALA A 464 18.67 17.31 -14.14
N SER A 465 17.65 17.98 -13.61
CA SER A 465 17.84 19.20 -12.83
C SER A 465 18.78 18.93 -11.66
N VAL A 466 19.80 19.79 -11.49
CA VAL A 466 20.83 19.59 -10.46
C VAL A 466 20.40 20.24 -9.16
N ILE A 467 20.32 19.43 -8.11
CA ILE A 467 19.91 19.82 -6.77
C ILE A 467 21.02 19.48 -5.78
N PHE A 468 21.51 20.48 -5.06
CA PHE A 468 22.69 20.31 -4.22
C PHE A 468 22.34 19.59 -2.90
N ASP A 469 22.93 18.42 -2.70
CA ASP A 469 22.94 17.69 -1.44
C ASP A 469 24.13 18.14 -0.57
N VAL A 470 24.00 19.32 0.01
CA VAL A 470 25.02 19.97 0.85
C VAL A 470 24.40 20.45 2.15
N ARG A 471 25.21 20.66 3.20
CA ARG A 471 24.72 21.17 4.49
C ARG A 471 23.99 22.49 4.29
N THR A 472 22.67 22.48 4.46
CA THR A 472 21.79 23.61 4.14
C THR A 472 20.95 23.97 5.38
N ARG A 473 20.82 25.26 5.66
CA ARG A 473 19.92 25.78 6.70
C ARG A 473 18.52 25.96 6.13
N PHE A 474 17.51 25.46 6.84
CA PHE A 474 16.10 25.68 6.54
C PHE A 474 15.40 26.40 7.72
N GLY A 475 14.46 27.30 7.40
CA GLY A 475 13.77 28.10 8.40
C GLY A 475 14.70 28.96 9.26
N SER A 476 14.34 29.16 10.52
CA SER A 476 15.09 30.03 11.43
C SER A 476 16.46 29.47 11.84
N ASN A 477 16.58 28.15 12.09
CA ASN A 477 17.86 27.51 12.44
C ASN A 477 17.87 25.97 12.35
N SER A 478 17.17 25.37 11.38
CA SER A 478 17.10 23.90 11.26
C SER A 478 18.14 23.38 10.24
N TYR A 479 18.96 22.42 10.66
CA TYR A 479 19.93 21.71 9.83
C TYR A 479 19.58 20.21 9.76
N PRO A 480 18.58 19.82 8.96
CA PRO A 480 18.25 18.42 8.74
C PRO A 480 19.46 17.67 8.19
N GLN A 481 19.46 16.36 8.35
CA GLN A 481 20.54 15.47 7.92
C GLN A 481 20.02 14.44 6.94
N ASN A 482 20.92 13.96 6.08
CA ASN A 482 20.69 12.71 5.36
C ASN A 482 20.76 11.53 6.32
N TYR A 483 20.12 10.43 5.95
CA TYR A 483 20.04 9.24 6.79
C TYR A 483 21.43 8.67 7.16
N ASP A 484 22.39 8.76 6.24
CA ASP A 484 23.78 8.33 6.42
C ASP A 484 24.69 9.40 7.04
N GLY A 485 24.18 10.60 7.30
CA GLY A 485 24.95 11.74 7.80
C GLY A 485 25.94 12.36 6.81
N SER A 486 25.94 11.92 5.54
CA SER A 486 26.86 12.40 4.50
C SER A 486 26.19 13.39 3.54
N PHE A 487 26.99 14.05 2.69
CA PHE A 487 26.53 14.98 1.65
C PHE A 487 27.17 14.61 0.32
N MET A 488 26.39 14.60 -0.77
CA MET A 488 26.87 14.19 -2.09
C MET A 488 27.24 15.35 -3.03
N GLY A 489 27.11 16.60 -2.58
CA GLY A 489 27.38 17.76 -3.43
C GLY A 489 26.31 17.93 -4.53
N PRO A 490 26.68 18.36 -5.75
CA PRO A 490 25.73 18.48 -6.86
C PRO A 490 25.29 17.08 -7.33
N ILE A 491 23.98 16.82 -7.28
CA ILE A 491 23.39 15.59 -7.83
C ILE A 491 22.15 15.91 -8.65
N SER A 492 21.80 15.06 -9.61
CA SER A 492 20.55 15.18 -10.36
C SER A 492 19.34 14.80 -9.50
N ILE A 493 18.15 15.31 -9.83
CA ILE A 493 16.89 14.88 -9.22
C ILE A 493 16.72 13.36 -9.35
N ARG A 494 17.07 12.75 -10.49
CA ARG A 494 17.11 11.29 -10.67
C ARG A 494 17.84 10.60 -9.54
N LYS A 495 19.10 10.97 -9.31
CA LYS A 495 19.93 10.37 -8.26
C LYS A 495 19.38 10.69 -6.86
N ALA A 496 18.92 11.92 -6.65
CA ALA A 496 18.38 12.37 -5.36
C ALA A 496 17.14 11.57 -4.92
N LEU A 497 16.19 11.33 -5.84
CA LEU A 497 14.98 10.55 -5.56
C LEU A 497 15.29 9.05 -5.44
N ALA A 498 16.08 8.48 -6.36
CA ALA A 498 16.45 7.07 -6.34
C ALA A 498 17.23 6.67 -5.07
N GLN A 499 18.13 7.55 -4.59
CA GLN A 499 18.89 7.35 -3.35
C GLN A 499 18.21 7.97 -2.13
N SER A 500 16.97 8.47 -2.29
CA SER A 500 16.13 8.95 -1.20
C SER A 500 16.80 10.02 -0.31
N ARG A 501 17.59 10.92 -0.89
CA ARG A 501 18.33 11.97 -0.14
C ARG A 501 17.35 12.94 0.52
N ASN A 502 17.64 13.37 1.76
CA ASN A 502 16.72 14.20 2.55
C ASN A 502 16.84 15.67 2.17
N ILE A 503 18.06 16.21 2.07
CA ILE A 503 18.24 17.64 1.79
C ILE A 503 17.67 18.02 0.41
N PRO A 504 17.96 17.27 -0.67
CA PRO A 504 17.31 17.50 -1.95
C PRO A 504 15.78 17.40 -1.90
N ALA A 505 15.20 16.46 -1.15
CA ALA A 505 13.75 16.33 -1.04
C ALA A 505 13.11 17.55 -0.37
N ILE A 506 13.76 18.10 0.66
CA ILE A 506 13.34 19.35 1.31
C ILE A 506 13.41 20.51 0.30
N LYS A 507 14.47 20.57 -0.51
CA LYS A 507 14.57 21.57 -1.57
C LYS A 507 13.46 21.39 -2.60
N ALA A 508 13.20 20.16 -3.03
CA ALA A 508 12.10 19.81 -3.94
C ALA A 508 10.72 20.25 -3.43
N TYR A 509 10.49 20.22 -2.11
CA TYR A 509 9.27 20.78 -1.51
C TYR A 509 9.09 22.28 -1.81
N TYR A 510 10.14 23.09 -1.68
CA TYR A 510 10.05 24.52 -2.04
C TYR A 510 9.93 24.69 -3.55
N LEU A 511 10.65 23.88 -4.34
CA LEU A 511 10.57 23.91 -5.80
C LEU A 511 9.19 23.50 -6.34
N ALA A 512 8.46 22.66 -5.60
CA ALA A 512 7.10 22.22 -5.90
C ALA A 512 6.02 23.27 -5.56
N GLY A 513 6.39 24.39 -4.90
CA GLY A 513 5.44 25.40 -4.44
C GLY A 513 4.94 25.17 -3.01
N GLU A 514 5.71 24.46 -2.19
CA GLU A 514 5.43 24.19 -0.77
C GLU A 514 4.19 23.29 -0.54
N MET A 515 3.50 23.43 0.60
CA MET A 515 2.58 22.41 1.10
C MET A 515 1.29 22.26 0.27
N GLU A 516 0.62 23.37 -0.08
CA GLU A 516 -0.69 23.35 -0.74
C GLU A 516 -0.70 22.52 -2.03
N PRO A 517 0.14 22.80 -3.05
CA PRO A 517 0.11 22.05 -4.31
C PRO A 517 0.53 20.58 -4.14
N ILE A 518 1.41 20.28 -3.18
CA ILE A 518 1.84 18.89 -2.90
C ILE A 518 0.69 18.09 -2.28
N MET A 519 -0.01 18.67 -1.32
CA MET A 519 -1.17 18.04 -0.66
C MET A 519 -2.32 17.87 -1.64
N GLU A 520 -2.59 18.86 -2.50
CA GLU A 520 -3.61 18.79 -3.55
C GLU A 520 -3.30 17.66 -4.55
N LEU A 521 -2.05 17.57 -5.03
CA LEU A 521 -1.65 16.47 -5.91
C LEU A 521 -1.81 15.11 -5.23
N ALA A 522 -1.35 14.98 -3.97
CA ALA A 522 -1.47 13.74 -3.21
C ALA A 522 -2.94 13.31 -3.06
N GLN A 523 -3.84 14.24 -2.72
CA GLN A 523 -5.28 13.98 -2.61
C GLN A 523 -5.91 13.66 -3.97
N ASN A 524 -5.47 14.32 -5.04
CA ASN A 524 -5.92 14.02 -6.39
C ASN A 524 -5.57 12.59 -6.82
N MET A 525 -4.44 12.07 -6.34
CA MET A 525 -3.98 10.68 -6.48
C MET A 525 -4.58 9.74 -5.39
N GLY A 526 -5.54 10.21 -4.59
CA GLY A 526 -6.29 9.39 -3.64
C GLY A 526 -5.68 9.22 -2.24
N VAL A 527 -4.60 9.92 -1.89
CA VAL A 527 -3.99 9.81 -0.56
C VAL A 527 -4.93 10.35 0.52
N LYS A 528 -5.24 9.51 1.52
CA LYS A 528 -6.06 9.87 2.69
C LYS A 528 -5.16 10.22 3.88
N PHE A 529 -5.22 11.48 4.30
CA PHE A 529 -4.46 12.03 5.42
C PHE A 529 -5.27 11.98 6.73
N LEU A 530 -4.58 11.82 7.86
CA LEU A 530 -5.22 11.90 9.19
C LEU A 530 -5.74 13.31 9.50
N ASP A 531 -4.95 14.33 9.15
CA ASP A 531 -5.23 15.74 9.42
C ASP A 531 -4.79 16.57 8.23
N THR A 532 -5.76 17.09 7.48
CA THR A 532 -5.53 17.94 6.31
C THR A 532 -5.28 19.41 6.66
N ASP A 533 -5.65 19.82 7.88
CA ASP A 533 -5.58 21.21 8.33
C ASP A 533 -4.23 21.52 9.02
N ARG A 534 -3.44 20.49 9.31
CA ARG A 534 -2.13 20.62 9.96
C ARG A 534 -1.08 21.20 9.04
N GLU A 535 -0.54 22.35 9.43
CA GLU A 535 0.66 22.96 8.84
C GLU A 535 1.91 22.12 9.12
N TYR A 536 2.31 21.28 8.15
CA TYR A 536 3.49 20.42 8.29
C TYR A 536 4.80 21.16 8.00
N GLY A 537 4.78 22.13 7.07
CA GLY A 537 5.98 22.75 6.50
C GLY A 537 6.85 21.77 5.72
N TRP A 538 8.14 22.09 5.56
CA TRP A 538 9.09 21.24 4.83
C TRP A 538 9.24 19.79 5.34
N PRO A 539 8.99 19.44 6.63
CA PRO A 539 8.91 18.05 7.07
C PRO A 539 7.91 17.18 6.27
N LEU A 540 6.91 17.78 5.61
CA LEU A 540 6.02 17.08 4.68
C LEU A 540 6.81 16.33 3.61
N ALA A 541 7.88 16.94 3.07
CA ALA A 541 8.76 16.34 2.06
C ALA A 541 9.42 15.02 2.52
N LEU A 542 9.50 14.83 3.84
CA LEU A 542 10.08 13.65 4.48
C LEU A 542 9.00 12.69 5.00
N GLY A 543 7.73 12.93 4.68
CA GLY A 543 6.60 12.09 5.06
C GLY A 543 6.16 12.25 6.51
N ALA A 544 6.17 13.48 7.02
CA ALA A 544 5.67 13.78 8.38
C ALA A 544 4.15 13.67 8.50
N ALA A 545 3.40 13.75 7.39
CA ALA A 545 1.96 13.62 7.38
C ALA A 545 1.53 12.16 7.45
N GLU A 546 0.71 11.81 8.44
CA GLU A 546 0.16 10.46 8.58
C GLU A 546 -0.86 10.15 7.48
N VAL A 547 -0.71 9.00 6.82
CA VAL A 547 -1.56 8.53 5.72
C VAL A 547 -2.08 7.11 5.95
N GLN A 548 -3.22 6.77 5.36
CA GLN A 548 -3.73 5.40 5.34
C GLN A 548 -2.95 4.54 4.34
N PRO A 549 -2.35 3.38 4.73
CA PRO A 549 -1.53 2.56 3.83
C PRO A 549 -2.24 2.13 2.54
N LEU A 550 -3.50 1.70 2.60
CA LEU A 550 -4.29 1.35 1.41
C LEU A 550 -4.31 2.51 0.40
N SER A 551 -4.61 3.73 0.86
CA SER A 551 -4.67 4.92 0.00
C SER A 551 -3.29 5.32 -0.55
N MET A 552 -2.24 5.20 0.27
CA MET A 552 -0.88 5.52 -0.13
C MET A 552 -0.38 4.55 -1.20
N VAL A 553 -0.66 3.25 -1.06
CA VAL A 553 -0.32 2.24 -2.06
C VAL A 553 -1.13 2.43 -3.34
N ALA A 554 -2.43 2.74 -3.23
CA ALA A 554 -3.26 3.05 -4.39
C ALA A 554 -2.76 4.28 -5.17
N SER A 555 -2.25 5.31 -4.48
CA SER A 555 -1.66 6.47 -5.16
C SER A 555 -0.47 6.11 -6.05
N PHE A 556 0.32 5.09 -5.68
CA PHE A 556 1.40 4.57 -6.52
C PHE A 556 0.88 3.81 -7.74
N GLY A 557 -0.35 3.29 -7.69
CA GLY A 557 -1.07 2.78 -8.85
C GLY A 557 -1.26 3.85 -9.94
N THR A 558 -1.41 5.12 -9.56
CA THR A 558 -1.46 6.25 -10.49
C THR A 558 -0.18 6.36 -11.32
N PHE A 559 1.00 6.19 -10.71
CA PHE A 559 2.27 6.16 -11.45
C PHE A 559 2.34 4.93 -12.37
N ALA A 560 1.93 3.76 -11.86
CA ALA A 560 1.91 2.51 -12.62
C ALA A 560 0.98 2.56 -13.84
N ASN A 561 -0.13 3.30 -13.75
CA ASN A 561 -1.17 3.40 -14.77
C ASN A 561 -1.10 4.73 -15.55
N GLY A 562 0.11 5.25 -15.76
CA GLY A 562 0.33 6.39 -16.67
C GLY A 562 -0.38 7.69 -16.26
N GLY A 563 -0.62 7.90 -14.97
CA GLY A 563 -1.24 9.10 -14.43
C GLY A 563 -2.74 8.97 -14.09
N VAL A 564 -3.35 7.81 -14.38
CA VAL A 564 -4.76 7.54 -14.08
C VAL A 564 -4.91 6.87 -12.73
N TYR A 565 -5.69 7.49 -11.85
CA TYR A 565 -6.05 6.99 -10.53
C TYR A 565 -7.38 6.22 -10.58
N HIS A 566 -7.42 5.06 -9.93
CA HIS A 566 -8.66 4.35 -9.61
C HIS A 566 -8.81 4.25 -8.09
N GLU A 567 -9.99 4.58 -7.58
CA GLU A 567 -10.31 4.41 -6.15
C GLU A 567 -10.24 2.92 -5.79
N PRO A 568 -9.64 2.53 -4.65
CA PRO A 568 -9.62 1.14 -4.22
C PRO A 568 -11.01 0.55 -4.08
N ILE A 569 -11.26 -0.55 -4.79
CA ILE A 569 -12.50 -1.32 -4.70
C ILE A 569 -12.24 -2.70 -4.09
N SER A 570 -13.18 -3.16 -3.29
CA SER A 570 -13.07 -4.42 -2.55
C SER A 570 -14.29 -5.33 -2.71
N ILE A 571 -15.42 -4.79 -3.19
CA ILE A 571 -16.67 -5.50 -3.45
C ILE A 571 -16.96 -5.43 -4.96
N LEU A 572 -17.13 -6.59 -5.59
CA LEU A 572 -17.53 -6.71 -6.99
C LEU A 572 -19.04 -6.76 -7.15
N LYS A 573 -19.74 -7.47 -6.26
CA LYS A 573 -21.19 -7.66 -6.35
C LYS A 573 -21.79 -8.00 -4.99
N VAL A 574 -22.95 -7.45 -4.69
CA VAL A 574 -23.81 -7.83 -3.55
C VAL A 574 -25.16 -8.25 -4.08
N GLU A 575 -25.63 -9.43 -3.68
CA GLU A 575 -26.97 -9.91 -4.00
C GLU A 575 -27.67 -10.51 -2.78
N THR A 576 -28.99 -10.56 -2.81
CA THR A 576 -29.80 -11.20 -1.76
C THR A 576 -29.73 -12.73 -1.86
N ALA A 577 -30.19 -13.43 -0.81
CA ALA A 577 -30.34 -14.88 -0.83
C ALA A 577 -31.24 -15.41 -1.98
N GLN A 578 -32.09 -14.57 -2.56
CA GLN A 578 -32.95 -14.90 -3.69
C GLN A 578 -32.31 -14.60 -5.06
N GLY A 579 -31.08 -14.08 -5.08
CA GLY A 579 -30.35 -13.72 -6.29
C GLY A 579 -30.70 -12.35 -6.88
N GLU A 580 -31.33 -11.46 -6.10
CA GLU A 580 -31.55 -10.07 -6.51
C GLU A 580 -30.26 -9.27 -6.29
N ILE A 581 -29.72 -8.69 -7.37
CA ILE A 581 -28.50 -7.86 -7.31
C ILE A 581 -28.84 -6.52 -6.65
N LEU A 582 -28.21 -6.24 -5.50
CA LEU A 582 -28.29 -4.96 -4.81
C LEU A 582 -27.25 -3.97 -5.34
N GLU A 583 -26.05 -4.48 -5.61
CA GLU A 583 -24.91 -3.72 -6.10
C GLU A 583 -24.05 -4.58 -7.02
N GLU A 584 -23.54 -3.98 -8.09
CA GLU A 584 -22.58 -4.60 -8.99
C GLU A 584 -21.62 -3.53 -9.47
N HIS A 585 -20.34 -3.70 -9.15
CA HIS A 585 -19.29 -2.80 -9.55
C HIS A 585 -19.08 -2.88 -11.06
N LYS A 586 -18.94 -1.72 -11.69
CA LYS A 586 -18.56 -1.59 -13.10
C LYS A 586 -17.28 -0.79 -13.15
N THR A 587 -16.25 -1.39 -13.74
CA THR A 587 -14.97 -0.73 -13.96
C THR A 587 -15.18 0.59 -14.69
N ASP A 588 -14.64 1.67 -14.14
CA ASP A 588 -14.60 2.99 -14.75
C ASP A 588 -13.27 3.23 -15.47
N ASP A 589 -13.20 4.32 -16.23
CA ASP A 589 -11.98 4.73 -16.93
C ASP A 589 -10.95 5.39 -15.98
N GLY A 590 -11.25 5.48 -14.69
CA GLY A 590 -10.44 6.17 -13.69
C GLY A 590 -10.51 7.69 -13.81
N LYS A 591 -9.71 8.36 -12.96
CA LYS A 591 -9.53 9.81 -12.93
C LYS A 591 -8.10 10.13 -13.37
N GLU A 592 -7.93 10.97 -14.38
CA GLU A 592 -6.61 11.56 -14.68
C GLU A 592 -6.18 12.45 -13.50
N ALA A 593 -5.21 11.96 -12.72
CA ALA A 593 -4.75 12.58 -11.48
C ALA A 593 -3.34 13.18 -11.61
N LEU A 594 -2.59 12.76 -12.63
CA LEU A 594 -1.22 13.18 -12.89
C LEU A 594 -0.96 13.20 -14.40
N ASP A 595 -0.24 14.20 -14.90
CA ASP A 595 0.18 14.25 -16.30
C ASP A 595 0.98 12.98 -16.66
N PRO A 596 0.63 12.29 -17.77
CA PRO A 596 1.26 11.02 -18.13
C PRO A 596 2.78 11.15 -18.34
N GLN A 597 3.27 12.30 -18.84
CA GLN A 597 4.70 12.54 -19.00
C GLN A 597 5.39 12.58 -17.62
N ILE A 598 4.79 13.23 -16.62
CA ILE A 598 5.32 13.26 -15.24
C ILE A 598 5.30 11.86 -14.61
N ALA A 599 4.21 11.11 -14.79
CA ALA A 599 4.13 9.71 -14.35
C ALA A 599 5.29 8.89 -14.93
N TYR A 600 5.56 9.04 -16.23
CA TYR A 600 6.68 8.35 -16.90
C TYR A 600 8.05 8.76 -16.36
N LEU A 601 8.30 10.06 -16.11
CA LEU A 601 9.55 10.52 -15.51
C LEU A 601 9.78 9.93 -14.12
N ILE A 602 8.73 9.81 -13.29
CA ILE A 602 8.82 9.17 -11.97
C ILE A 602 9.10 7.67 -12.12
N ASN A 603 8.40 6.99 -13.03
CA ASN A 603 8.62 5.56 -13.30
C ASN A 603 10.06 5.31 -13.69
N ASP A 604 10.57 6.06 -14.67
CA ASP A 604 11.92 5.92 -15.20
C ASP A 604 12.99 6.11 -14.11
N ILE A 605 12.84 7.10 -13.24
CA ILE A 605 13.72 7.29 -12.07
C ILE A 605 13.64 6.11 -11.10
N LEU A 606 12.43 5.68 -10.74
CA LEU A 606 12.22 4.67 -9.70
C LEU A 606 12.48 3.24 -10.18
N SER A 607 12.52 3.00 -11.49
CA SER A 607 12.89 1.71 -12.09
C SER A 607 14.39 1.57 -12.37
N ASP A 608 15.15 2.66 -12.41
CA ASP A 608 16.58 2.64 -12.74
C ASP A 608 17.43 1.96 -11.64
N GLU A 609 17.85 0.73 -11.89
CA GLU A 609 18.69 -0.05 -10.97
C GLU A 609 20.11 0.50 -10.82
N SER A 610 20.60 1.30 -11.77
CA SER A 610 21.98 1.81 -11.75
C SER A 610 22.20 2.87 -10.66
N VAL A 611 21.13 3.52 -10.21
CA VAL A 611 21.17 4.60 -9.21
C VAL A 611 20.48 4.25 -7.89
N ARG A 612 19.67 3.17 -7.86
CA ARG A 612 18.91 2.74 -6.68
C ARG A 612 19.79 2.12 -5.58
N ILE A 613 19.22 2.06 -4.38
CA ILE A 613 19.87 1.47 -3.20
C ILE A 613 19.68 -0.05 -3.23
N GLY A 614 20.74 -0.76 -3.64
CA GLY A 614 20.91 -2.20 -3.42
C GLY A 614 19.85 -3.14 -4.04
N PRO A 615 20.06 -4.46 -3.96
CA PRO A 615 19.27 -5.43 -4.74
C PRO A 615 17.91 -5.80 -4.14
N ASN A 616 17.59 -5.40 -2.89
CA ASN A 616 16.31 -5.76 -2.25
C ASN A 616 15.10 -5.02 -2.84
N MET A 617 15.33 -4.01 -3.68
CA MET A 617 14.29 -3.22 -4.33
C MET A 617 13.99 -3.65 -5.78
N SER A 618 14.61 -4.75 -6.22
CA SER A 618 14.50 -5.30 -7.57
C SER A 618 13.85 -6.69 -7.60
N VAL A 619 13.17 -7.01 -8.70
CA VAL A 619 12.63 -8.33 -8.99
C VAL A 619 13.25 -8.83 -10.30
N SER A 620 13.84 -10.01 -10.27
CA SER A 620 14.59 -10.55 -11.41
C SER A 620 13.70 -10.66 -12.66
N GLY A 621 14.20 -10.14 -13.79
CA GLY A 621 13.51 -10.20 -15.08
C GLY A 621 12.25 -9.32 -15.18
N ARG A 622 12.05 -8.39 -14.25
CA ARG A 622 10.91 -7.48 -14.23
C ARG A 622 11.40 -6.04 -14.10
N ASN A 623 10.83 -5.15 -14.91
CA ASN A 623 11.03 -3.72 -14.76
C ASN A 623 10.12 -3.20 -13.66
N VAL A 624 10.68 -2.98 -12.46
CA VAL A 624 9.91 -2.62 -11.26
C VAL A 624 10.37 -1.27 -10.73
N ALA A 625 9.42 -0.34 -10.57
CA ALA A 625 9.64 0.90 -9.88
C ALA A 625 9.40 0.71 -8.37
N THR A 626 10.31 1.20 -7.53
CA THR A 626 10.26 0.92 -6.09
C THR A 626 10.75 2.10 -5.26
N LYS A 627 10.07 2.40 -4.15
CA LYS A 627 10.45 3.43 -3.19
C LYS A 627 10.35 2.93 -1.74
N THR A 628 11.39 3.20 -0.96
CA THR A 628 11.42 2.97 0.49
C THR A 628 11.00 4.19 1.30
N GLY A 629 10.48 3.96 2.50
CA GLY A 629 10.18 4.97 3.51
C GLY A 629 10.65 4.52 4.89
N THR A 630 11.15 5.48 5.67
CA THR A 630 11.51 5.28 7.08
C THR A 630 11.07 6.55 7.81
N SER A 631 10.21 6.43 8.81
CA SER A 631 9.93 7.48 9.79
C SER A 631 10.78 7.25 11.05
N THR A 632 11.16 8.34 11.71
CA THR A 632 11.90 8.30 12.98
C THR A 632 11.23 9.18 14.01
N ASP A 633 11.36 8.83 15.28
CA ASP A 633 10.97 9.69 16.39
C ASP A 633 12.01 10.81 16.64
N PRO A 634 11.76 11.75 17.57
CA PRO A 634 12.71 12.83 17.88
C PRO A 634 14.07 12.37 18.42
N ASP A 635 14.19 11.15 18.94
CA ASP A 635 15.46 10.56 19.40
C ASP A 635 16.25 9.93 18.24
N GLY A 636 15.65 9.88 17.04
CA GLY A 636 16.22 9.29 15.83
C GLY A 636 15.97 7.79 15.68
N ASP A 637 15.13 7.19 16.54
CA ASP A 637 14.79 5.77 16.46
C ASP A 637 13.70 5.54 15.41
N ALA A 638 13.85 4.49 14.60
CA ALA A 638 12.89 4.18 13.55
C ALA A 638 11.50 3.80 14.11
N ARG A 639 10.43 4.12 13.40
CA ARG A 639 9.05 3.82 13.81
C ARG A 639 8.26 3.08 12.73
N ASP A 640 8.09 3.71 11.56
CA ASP A 640 7.34 3.17 10.44
C ASP A 640 8.28 2.91 9.26
N LEU A 641 8.28 1.67 8.78
CA LEU A 641 9.21 1.20 7.76
C LEU A 641 8.43 0.72 6.55
N TRP A 642 8.64 1.36 5.41
CA TRP A 642 7.84 1.15 4.20
C TRP A 642 8.68 0.69 3.02
N THR A 643 8.09 -0.12 2.17
CA THR A 643 8.50 -0.28 0.77
C THR A 643 7.26 -0.39 -0.08
N ILE A 644 7.13 0.48 -1.07
CA ILE A 644 6.07 0.46 -2.07
C ILE A 644 6.73 0.30 -3.43
N GLY A 645 6.26 -0.65 -4.22
CA GLY A 645 6.77 -0.85 -5.57
C GLY A 645 5.73 -1.46 -6.48
N TYR A 646 5.92 -1.26 -7.77
CA TYR A 646 4.89 -1.49 -8.76
C TYR A 646 5.47 -1.79 -10.15
N THR A 647 4.63 -2.46 -10.92
CA THR A 647 4.73 -2.66 -12.37
C THR A 647 3.43 -2.15 -13.00
N PRO A 648 3.32 -2.07 -14.34
CA PRO A 648 2.04 -1.73 -14.99
C PRO A 648 0.86 -2.63 -14.62
N ASN A 649 1.09 -3.82 -14.04
CA ASN A 649 0.06 -4.81 -13.76
C ASN A 649 -0.23 -5.03 -12.26
N LEU A 650 0.61 -4.51 -11.37
CA LEU A 650 0.46 -4.74 -9.93
C LEU A 650 1.20 -3.66 -9.15
N VAL A 651 0.54 -3.05 -8.18
CA VAL A 651 1.15 -2.19 -7.15
C VAL A 651 1.03 -2.87 -5.79
N ALA A 652 2.12 -2.92 -5.04
CA ALA A 652 2.12 -3.47 -3.69
C ALA A 652 2.95 -2.63 -2.73
N GLY A 653 2.45 -2.46 -1.51
CA GLY A 653 3.15 -1.80 -0.43
C GLY A 653 3.18 -2.63 0.83
N VAL A 654 4.33 -2.59 1.50
CA VAL A 654 4.57 -3.23 2.78
C VAL A 654 4.88 -2.16 3.81
N TRP A 655 4.22 -2.23 4.95
CA TRP A 655 4.59 -1.54 6.18
C TRP A 655 5.11 -2.56 7.20
N THR A 656 6.12 -2.19 7.97
CA THR A 656 6.57 -2.93 9.15
C THR A 656 6.83 -1.97 10.30
N GLY A 657 6.54 -2.41 11.52
CA GLY A 657 6.64 -1.59 12.72
C GLY A 657 6.09 -2.30 13.95
N ASN A 658 5.89 -1.54 15.01
CA ASN A 658 5.36 -2.00 16.30
C ASN A 658 4.04 -1.27 16.57
N ASN A 659 3.01 -2.01 17.02
CA ASN A 659 1.67 -1.45 17.24
C ASN A 659 1.61 -0.69 18.57
N LYS A 660 2.24 -1.27 19.60
CA LYS A 660 2.20 -0.74 20.96
C LYS A 660 3.49 -0.04 21.36
N ALA A 661 3.37 0.94 22.24
CA ALA A 661 4.51 1.67 22.79
C ALA A 661 5.39 0.80 23.72
N ASP A 662 4.83 -0.23 24.35
CA ASP A 662 5.54 -1.14 25.27
C ASP A 662 6.23 -2.32 24.57
N GLU A 663 6.07 -2.47 23.25
CA GLU A 663 6.80 -3.45 22.43
C GLU A 663 8.30 -3.15 22.29
N GLY A 664 8.74 -1.98 22.78
CA GLY A 664 10.08 -1.45 22.58
C GLY A 664 10.25 -0.84 21.20
N LYS A 665 11.28 0.00 21.05
CA LYS A 665 11.57 0.66 19.77
C LYS A 665 12.28 -0.31 18.81
N PRO A 666 12.05 -0.20 17.48
CA PRO A 666 12.91 -0.81 16.48
C PRO A 666 14.40 -0.53 16.71
N ALA A 667 15.26 -1.44 16.27
CA ALA A 667 16.70 -1.26 16.31
C ALA A 667 17.14 -0.05 15.47
N LYS A 668 18.25 0.61 15.85
CA LYS A 668 18.72 1.83 15.19
C LYS A 668 19.01 1.68 13.69
N ASN A 669 19.37 0.49 13.24
CA ASN A 669 19.61 0.17 11.83
C ASN A 669 18.37 -0.36 11.10
N ALA A 670 17.21 -0.40 11.75
CA ALA A 670 15.96 -0.74 11.11
C ALA A 670 15.58 0.33 10.08
N SER A 671 15.10 -0.09 8.92
CA SER A 671 14.71 0.81 7.83
C SER A 671 13.73 0.13 6.88
N GLY A 672 13.04 0.92 6.04
CA GLY A 672 12.22 0.38 4.97
C GLY A 672 12.99 -0.61 4.07
N TYR A 673 14.26 -0.31 3.76
CA TYR A 673 15.12 -1.17 2.94
C TYR A 673 15.50 -2.51 3.62
N VAL A 674 15.73 -2.49 4.93
CA VAL A 674 16.19 -3.67 5.68
C VAL A 674 15.01 -4.56 6.08
N ASN A 675 13.86 -3.96 6.42
CA ASN A 675 12.75 -4.68 7.05
C ASN A 675 11.58 -4.94 6.11
N ALA A 676 11.11 -3.92 5.39
CA ALA A 676 9.94 -4.00 4.51
C ALA A 676 10.30 -4.50 3.10
N ALA A 677 11.40 -4.03 2.50
CA ALA A 677 11.78 -4.37 1.13
C ALA A 677 11.95 -5.89 0.90
N PRO A 678 12.53 -6.68 1.81
CA PRO A 678 12.61 -8.13 1.61
C PRO A 678 11.24 -8.84 1.60
N ILE A 679 10.26 -8.33 2.38
CA ILE A 679 8.89 -8.87 2.39
C ILE A 679 8.22 -8.55 1.06
N TRP A 680 8.31 -7.28 0.64
CA TRP A 680 7.80 -6.82 -0.63
C TRP A 680 8.41 -7.59 -1.81
N LYS A 681 9.73 -7.78 -1.81
CA LYS A 681 10.44 -8.53 -2.86
C LYS A 681 9.99 -9.97 -2.92
N ASN A 682 9.83 -10.63 -1.77
CA ASN A 682 9.32 -12.00 -1.72
C ASN A 682 7.93 -12.09 -2.35
N PHE A 683 7.00 -11.24 -1.89
CA PHE A 683 5.65 -11.15 -2.45
C PHE A 683 5.66 -10.89 -3.96
N MET A 684 6.32 -9.82 -4.43
CA MET A 684 6.33 -9.45 -5.85
C MET A 684 6.99 -10.51 -6.74
N THR A 685 8.02 -11.20 -6.25
CA THR A 685 8.69 -12.29 -7.01
C THR A 685 7.76 -13.47 -7.25
N GLN A 686 6.87 -13.76 -6.32
CA GLN A 686 5.88 -14.83 -6.45
C GLN A 686 4.63 -14.35 -7.21
N ALA A 687 4.07 -13.21 -6.83
CA ALA A 687 2.86 -12.63 -7.40
C ALA A 687 2.99 -12.37 -8.90
N LEU A 688 4.11 -11.76 -9.34
CA LEU A 688 4.29 -11.39 -10.75
C LEU A 688 4.42 -12.60 -11.70
N GLN A 689 4.55 -13.84 -11.21
CA GLN A 689 4.64 -15.02 -12.08
C GLN A 689 3.39 -15.21 -12.94
N ASP A 690 2.23 -14.79 -12.44
CA ASP A 690 0.95 -14.90 -13.15
C ASP A 690 0.64 -13.69 -14.04
N PHE A 691 1.45 -12.64 -13.97
CA PHE A 691 1.26 -11.40 -14.74
C PHE A 691 2.22 -11.32 -15.94
N PRO A 692 1.77 -10.74 -17.07
CA PRO A 692 2.62 -10.50 -18.22
C PRO A 692 3.80 -9.59 -17.86
N SER A 693 4.94 -9.81 -18.51
CA SER A 693 6.08 -8.89 -18.39
C SER A 693 5.82 -7.68 -19.28
N GLU A 694 5.62 -6.53 -18.65
CA GLU A 694 5.27 -5.27 -19.29
C GLU A 694 6.19 -4.18 -18.76
N ASP A 695 6.69 -3.33 -19.65
CA ASP A 695 7.49 -2.15 -19.33
C ASP A 695 6.61 -0.91 -19.25
N PHE A 696 7.06 0.11 -18.52
CA PHE A 696 6.41 1.42 -18.53
C PHE A 696 6.52 2.03 -19.93
N SER A 697 5.38 2.34 -20.55
CA SER A 697 5.33 2.90 -21.90
C SER A 697 5.48 4.42 -21.86
N ALA A 698 6.37 4.96 -22.70
CA ALA A 698 6.53 6.41 -22.85
C ALA A 698 5.30 7.02 -23.53
N PRO A 699 4.62 7.99 -22.92
CA PRO A 699 3.51 8.70 -23.55
C PRO A 699 4.02 9.70 -24.60
N GLU A 700 3.09 10.26 -25.38
CA GLU A 700 3.39 11.38 -26.28
C GLU A 700 3.93 12.57 -25.47
N GLY A 701 4.94 13.25 -26.01
CA GLY A 701 5.59 14.41 -25.39
C GLY A 701 6.87 14.12 -24.60
N ILE A 702 7.23 12.85 -24.37
CA ILE A 702 8.56 12.52 -23.85
C ILE A 702 9.62 12.75 -24.94
N THR A 703 10.68 13.47 -24.59
CA THR A 703 11.83 13.76 -25.47
C THR A 703 13.15 13.56 -24.73
N THR A 704 14.25 13.42 -25.47
CA THR A 704 15.61 13.42 -24.90
C THR A 704 16.32 14.74 -25.18
N ALA A 705 17.24 15.13 -24.29
CA ALA A 705 18.17 16.24 -24.52
C ALA A 705 19.51 15.99 -23.81
N SER A 706 20.60 16.47 -24.40
CA SER A 706 21.90 16.51 -23.74
C SER A 706 21.98 17.72 -22.80
N VAL A 707 22.44 17.49 -21.57
CA VAL A 707 22.53 18.49 -20.50
C VAL A 707 23.82 18.38 -19.72
N SER A 708 24.22 19.49 -19.10
CA SER A 708 25.35 19.54 -18.17
C SER A 708 25.01 18.84 -16.86
N LYS A 709 25.86 17.94 -16.39
CA LYS A 709 25.80 17.31 -15.06
C LYS A 709 26.02 18.31 -13.92
N LEU A 710 26.58 19.49 -14.23
CA LEU A 710 26.88 20.53 -13.24
C LEU A 710 25.65 21.37 -12.89
N THR A 711 24.76 21.61 -13.86
CA THR A 711 23.63 22.55 -13.70
C THR A 711 22.28 22.01 -14.19
N GLY A 712 22.25 20.95 -14.99
CA GLY A 712 21.04 20.43 -15.65
C GLY A 712 20.58 21.28 -16.84
N LYS A 713 21.37 22.29 -17.24
CA LYS A 713 21.14 23.17 -18.39
C LYS A 713 21.76 22.60 -19.67
N LEU A 714 21.46 23.19 -20.83
CA LEU A 714 22.09 22.81 -22.10
C LEU A 714 23.61 23.03 -22.03
N PRO A 715 24.48 22.13 -22.52
CA PRO A 715 25.94 22.30 -22.43
C PRO A 715 26.40 23.59 -23.12
N GLY A 716 27.23 24.37 -22.43
CA GLY A 716 27.87 25.56 -22.97
C GLY A 716 29.22 25.25 -23.63
N PRO A 717 29.85 26.24 -24.30
CA PRO A 717 31.15 26.06 -24.95
C PRO A 717 32.27 25.55 -24.03
N GLY A 718 32.19 25.89 -22.73
CA GLY A 718 33.15 25.44 -21.72
C GLY A 718 32.77 24.14 -21.01
N THR A 719 31.56 23.60 -21.22
CA THR A 719 31.11 22.39 -20.52
C THR A 719 31.91 21.17 -21.02
N PRO A 720 32.63 20.46 -20.15
CA PRO A 720 33.45 19.33 -20.57
C PRO A 720 32.60 18.15 -21.08
N PRO A 721 33.06 17.38 -22.10
CA PRO A 721 32.29 16.26 -22.63
C PRO A 721 31.90 15.20 -21.59
N ASP A 722 32.74 14.94 -20.59
CA ASP A 722 32.48 14.01 -19.48
C ASP A 722 31.44 14.56 -18.48
N GLN A 723 31.20 15.86 -18.51
CA GLN A 723 30.15 16.56 -17.76
C GLN A 723 28.86 16.71 -18.57
N VAL A 724 28.73 16.09 -19.73
CA VAL A 724 27.47 16.03 -20.49
C VAL A 724 26.80 14.66 -20.29
N VAL A 725 25.47 14.66 -20.14
CA VAL A 725 24.65 13.45 -20.06
C VAL A 725 23.40 13.62 -20.91
N GLU A 726 22.93 12.54 -21.55
CA GLU A 726 21.61 12.50 -22.17
C GLU A 726 20.56 12.12 -21.12
N GLU A 727 19.44 12.83 -21.11
CA GLU A 727 18.36 12.61 -20.16
C GLU A 727 16.99 12.76 -20.85
N ILE A 728 15.95 12.15 -20.27
CA ILE A 728 14.56 12.29 -20.69
C ILE A 728 13.87 13.48 -20.02
N PHE A 729 12.94 14.10 -20.76
CA PHE A 729 12.18 15.27 -20.34
C PHE A 729 10.72 15.14 -20.78
N ALA A 730 9.82 15.72 -19.98
CA ALA A 730 8.52 16.10 -20.50
C ALA A 730 8.70 17.25 -21.50
N SER A 731 7.84 17.33 -22.51
CA SER A 731 7.92 18.34 -23.57
C SER A 731 7.98 19.77 -23.04
N PHE A 732 7.33 20.05 -21.92
CA PHE A 732 7.30 21.37 -21.27
C PHE A 732 8.43 21.63 -20.27
N SER A 733 9.28 20.64 -19.98
CA SER A 733 10.38 20.74 -19.00
C SER A 733 11.77 20.66 -19.63
N VAL A 734 11.87 20.70 -20.97
CA VAL A 734 13.17 20.72 -21.68
C VAL A 734 13.91 22.02 -21.32
N PRO A 735 15.17 21.97 -20.88
CA PRO A 735 15.92 23.16 -20.53
C PRO A 735 16.16 24.03 -21.77
N THR A 736 15.95 25.32 -21.62
CA THR A 736 16.19 26.33 -22.67
C THR A 736 17.43 27.17 -22.42
N GLU A 737 17.94 27.16 -21.18
CA GLU A 737 19.13 27.91 -20.80
C GLU A 737 20.40 27.11 -21.08
N VAL A 738 21.46 27.82 -21.46
CA VAL A 738 22.80 27.25 -21.62
C VAL A 738 23.56 27.34 -20.30
N ASP A 739 24.37 26.33 -20.01
CA ASP A 739 25.24 26.25 -18.86
C ASP A 739 26.35 27.30 -18.95
N ASP A 740 26.28 28.29 -18.05
CA ASP A 740 27.24 29.37 -17.88
C ASP A 740 28.15 29.15 -16.65
N SER A 741 28.05 27.98 -16.00
CA SER A 741 28.84 27.68 -14.80
C SER A 741 30.32 27.48 -15.08
N VAL A 742 30.69 27.09 -16.30
CA VAL A 742 32.09 26.90 -16.69
C VAL A 742 32.55 28.08 -17.53
N THR A 743 33.42 28.91 -16.97
CA THR A 743 34.03 30.05 -17.65
C THR A 743 35.50 29.76 -17.93
N GLN A 744 35.90 29.84 -19.19
CA GLN A 744 37.32 29.75 -19.57
C GLN A 744 37.96 31.14 -19.53
N THR A 745 39.13 31.25 -18.91
CA THR A 745 39.84 32.51 -18.75
C THR A 745 41.34 32.27 -18.87
N ASP A 746 41.98 33.08 -19.70
CA ASP A 746 43.43 33.10 -19.82
C ASP A 746 44.03 33.74 -18.57
N VAL A 747 44.86 32.99 -17.86
CA VAL A 747 45.53 33.47 -16.66
C VAL A 747 47.04 33.40 -16.81
N ASP A 748 47.70 34.34 -16.12
CA ASP A 748 49.12 34.25 -15.87
C ASP A 748 49.36 33.19 -14.80
N THR A 749 49.98 32.06 -15.17
CA THR A 749 50.18 30.93 -14.27
C THR A 749 51.12 31.23 -13.10
N ARG A 750 51.79 32.38 -13.07
CA ARG A 750 52.70 32.77 -11.99
C ARG A 750 51.96 33.31 -10.77
N ASN A 751 50.82 33.97 -10.98
CA ASN A 751 50.03 34.58 -9.90
C ASN A 751 48.51 34.30 -10.01
N MET A 752 48.09 33.53 -11.02
CA MET A 752 46.69 33.14 -11.27
C MET A 752 45.76 34.34 -11.49
N LYS A 753 46.30 35.46 -11.98
CA LYS A 753 45.54 36.66 -12.38
C LYS A 753 45.25 36.68 -13.87
N LEU A 754 44.35 37.56 -14.31
CA LEU A 754 43.97 37.66 -15.72
C LEU A 754 45.19 37.99 -16.58
N ALA A 755 45.46 37.16 -17.59
CA ALA A 755 46.50 37.43 -18.57
C ALA A 755 46.02 38.52 -19.53
N ASN A 756 46.94 39.39 -19.94
CA ASN A 756 46.68 40.43 -20.94
C ASN A 756 47.69 40.30 -22.09
N GLU A 757 47.59 41.19 -23.09
CA GLU A 757 48.43 41.18 -24.29
C GLU A 757 49.94 41.30 -24.02
N TYR A 758 50.35 41.74 -22.83
CA TYR A 758 51.75 41.87 -22.46
C TYR A 758 52.31 40.60 -21.83
N CYS A 759 51.50 39.60 -21.46
CA CYS A 759 52.00 38.39 -20.84
C CYS A 759 52.86 37.55 -21.80
N PRO A 760 54.01 37.00 -21.36
CA PRO A 760 54.75 36.03 -22.15
C PRO A 760 53.89 34.78 -22.39
N PRO A 761 53.76 34.29 -23.64
CA PRO A 761 52.89 33.16 -23.97
C PRO A 761 53.19 31.87 -23.19
N THR A 762 54.43 31.70 -22.71
CA THR A 762 54.87 30.56 -21.90
C THR A 762 54.21 30.49 -20.53
N TYR A 763 53.63 31.59 -20.04
CA TYR A 763 52.94 31.69 -18.75
C TYR A 763 51.44 31.98 -18.89
N VAL A 764 50.91 31.99 -20.11
CA VAL A 764 49.48 32.16 -20.35
C VAL A 764 48.85 30.79 -20.56
N ASN A 765 48.02 30.36 -19.61
CA ASN A 765 47.20 29.16 -19.76
C ASN A 765 45.71 29.54 -19.69
N THR A 766 44.92 28.98 -20.60
CA THR A 766 43.46 28.99 -20.47
C THR A 766 43.04 28.02 -19.37
N ILE A 767 42.42 28.55 -18.33
CA ILE A 767 41.92 27.79 -17.19
C ILE A 767 40.40 27.82 -17.17
N SER A 768 39.77 26.70 -16.82
CA SER A 768 38.32 26.62 -16.66
C SER A 768 37.93 26.84 -15.21
N PHE A 769 37.12 27.85 -14.95
CA PHE A 769 36.56 28.17 -13.64
C PHE A 769 35.12 27.68 -13.53
N ILE A 770 34.80 26.97 -12.46
CA ILE A 770 33.47 26.40 -12.20
C ILE A 770 32.79 27.23 -11.09
N GLY A 771 31.85 28.08 -11.50
CA GLY A 771 31.00 28.88 -10.61
C GLY A 771 29.60 28.27 -10.50
N LEU A 772 29.36 27.44 -9.49
CA LEU A 772 28.06 26.78 -9.30
C LEU A 772 27.09 27.68 -8.54
N ARG A 773 25.82 27.65 -8.96
CA ARG A 773 24.72 28.34 -8.30
C ARG A 773 23.68 27.33 -7.84
N ALA A 774 23.02 27.63 -6.73
CA ALA A 774 21.84 26.91 -6.32
C ALA A 774 20.77 27.00 -7.42
N ILE A 775 20.01 25.91 -7.60
CA ILE A 775 18.96 25.81 -8.62
C ILE A 775 17.86 26.88 -8.48
N ALA A 776 17.70 27.43 -7.28
CA ALA A 776 16.80 28.53 -7.00
C ALA A 776 17.39 29.42 -5.89
N ASP A 777 17.08 30.72 -5.97
CA ASP A 777 17.46 31.71 -4.95
C ASP A 777 16.48 31.67 -3.77
N ILE A 778 16.62 30.65 -2.92
CA ILE A 778 15.74 30.39 -1.78
C ILE A 778 16.57 30.28 -0.49
N GLY A 779 16.28 31.16 0.46
CA GLY A 779 16.84 31.13 1.80
C GLY A 779 18.38 31.09 1.80
N ALA A 780 18.96 30.10 2.49
CA ALA A 780 20.40 29.94 2.65
C ALA A 780 20.99 28.85 1.73
N TRP A 781 20.34 28.56 0.59
CA TRP A 781 20.81 27.48 -0.29
C TRP A 781 22.14 27.83 -0.95
N GLN A 782 22.28 29.05 -1.46
CA GLN A 782 23.54 29.50 -2.06
C GLN A 782 24.67 29.50 -1.02
N GLU A 783 24.41 29.94 0.23
CA GLU A 783 25.40 29.86 1.32
C GLU A 783 25.95 28.43 1.50
N GLY A 784 25.09 27.42 1.43
CA GLY A 784 25.49 26.02 1.53
C GLY A 784 26.29 25.52 0.32
N VAL A 785 25.95 26.01 -0.89
CA VAL A 785 26.70 25.70 -2.12
C VAL A 785 28.08 26.36 -2.08
N ASP A 786 28.16 27.63 -1.68
CA ASP A 786 29.41 28.38 -1.56
C ASP A 786 30.35 27.72 -0.52
N ALA A 787 29.84 27.36 0.65
CA ALA A 787 30.62 26.67 1.68
C ALA A 787 31.13 25.29 1.21
N TRP A 788 30.31 24.56 0.44
CA TRP A 788 30.73 23.29 -0.16
C TRP A 788 31.82 23.53 -1.22
N MET A 789 31.64 24.50 -2.12
CA MET A 789 32.66 24.87 -3.11
C MET A 789 33.97 25.29 -2.45
N GLU A 790 33.92 26.11 -1.39
CA GLU A 790 35.11 26.54 -0.65
C GLU A 790 35.87 25.33 -0.09
N THR A 791 35.16 24.40 0.57
CA THR A 791 35.76 23.19 1.15
C THR A 791 36.40 22.29 0.07
N ASN A 792 35.77 22.16 -1.09
CA ASN A 792 36.24 21.30 -2.19
C ASN A 792 37.21 22.01 -3.15
N SER A 793 37.37 23.34 -3.02
CA SER A 793 38.35 24.13 -3.79
C SER A 793 39.76 24.10 -3.19
N GLN A 794 39.91 23.79 -1.89
CA GLN A 794 41.20 23.89 -1.19
C GLN A 794 42.20 22.78 -1.55
N GLU A 795 41.78 21.65 -2.13
CA GLU A 795 42.69 20.62 -2.64
C GLU A 795 43.50 21.07 -3.88
N LEU A 796 43.08 22.16 -4.54
CA LEU A 796 43.77 22.70 -5.72
C LEU A 796 44.91 23.68 -5.40
N PHE A 797 44.96 24.23 -4.19
CA PHE A 797 46.04 25.15 -3.77
C PHE A 797 47.13 24.47 -2.93
N SER A 798 46.89 23.25 -2.43
CA SER A 798 47.88 22.47 -1.67
C SER A 798 48.79 21.61 -2.53
N GLY A 799 48.86 21.87 -3.84
CA GLY A 799 49.83 21.27 -4.78
C GLY A 799 51.32 21.51 -4.45
N GLN A 800 51.65 21.86 -3.21
CA GLN A 800 52.93 21.55 -2.59
C GLN A 800 52.74 21.00 -1.17
N THR A 801 53.21 19.75 -1.00
CA THR A 801 53.52 19.03 0.25
C THR A 801 52.41 18.17 0.88
N GLY A 802 52.53 16.84 0.73
CA GLY A 802 51.86 15.87 1.60
C GLY A 802 51.74 14.48 0.99
N GLU A 803 52.67 13.58 1.32
CA GLU A 803 52.45 12.12 1.21
C GLU A 803 51.35 11.70 2.19
N GLY A 804 50.30 11.00 1.74
CA GLY A 804 49.24 10.51 2.63
C GLY A 804 48.17 9.63 1.98
N GLU A 805 48.29 8.33 2.29
CA GLU A 805 47.29 7.25 2.47
C GLU A 805 46.29 6.85 1.36
N GLU A 806 46.36 5.56 1.02
CA GLU A 806 45.46 4.82 0.14
C GLU A 806 44.10 4.54 0.80
N GLY A 807 43.02 4.80 0.05
CA GLY A 807 41.81 3.99 0.14
C GLY A 807 40.53 4.70 0.53
N GLU A 808 40.04 5.59 -0.34
CA GLU A 808 38.60 5.86 -0.55
C GLU A 808 38.46 6.49 -1.93
N GLU A 809 37.57 5.97 -2.79
CA GLU A 809 37.28 6.55 -4.11
C GLU A 809 36.59 7.91 -3.89
N SER A 810 37.39 8.98 -3.78
CA SER A 810 36.90 10.31 -4.08
C SER A 810 36.54 10.32 -5.57
N THR A 811 35.34 10.78 -5.89
CA THR A 811 34.95 11.08 -7.26
C THR A 811 35.86 12.20 -7.74
N SER A 812 37.01 11.84 -8.32
CA SER A 812 37.92 12.72 -9.02
C SER A 812 37.19 13.27 -10.25
N LEU A 813 36.34 14.26 -10.00
CA LEU A 813 36.02 15.25 -11.00
C LEU A 813 37.34 15.99 -11.24
N LEU A 814 37.69 16.14 -12.51
CA LEU A 814 38.64 17.13 -13.05
C LEU A 814 40.09 16.66 -13.25
N THR A 815 40.42 16.43 -14.52
CA THR A 815 41.77 16.57 -15.09
C THR A 815 42.31 17.99 -14.82
N SER A 816 43.63 18.15 -14.69
CA SER A 816 44.42 19.27 -14.13
C SER A 816 44.17 20.74 -14.53
N ASN A 817 43.04 21.13 -15.17
CA ASN A 817 42.78 22.49 -15.68
C ASN A 817 41.46 23.13 -15.19
N PHE A 818 40.80 22.59 -14.16
CA PHE A 818 39.56 23.15 -13.62
C PHE A 818 39.72 23.64 -12.19
N PHE A 819 39.17 24.82 -11.91
CA PHE A 819 39.22 25.47 -10.60
C PHE A 819 37.81 25.81 -10.13
N PHE A 820 37.46 25.46 -8.90
CA PHE A 820 36.21 25.90 -8.29
C PHE A 820 36.29 27.36 -7.89
N GLY A 821 35.27 28.14 -8.23
CA GLY A 821 35.17 29.56 -7.94
C GLY A 821 35.00 30.43 -9.19
N LEU A 822 34.97 31.74 -8.98
CA LEU A 822 34.88 32.71 -10.06
C LEU A 822 36.26 32.97 -10.66
N PRO A 823 36.36 33.29 -11.96
CA PRO A 823 37.62 33.68 -12.58
C PRO A 823 38.20 34.96 -11.93
N PRO A 824 39.53 35.15 -11.98
CA PRO A 824 40.16 36.37 -11.50
C PRO A 824 39.65 37.59 -12.29
N THR A 825 39.47 38.70 -11.60
CA THR A 825 39.04 39.98 -12.21
C THR A 825 40.16 41.00 -12.30
N GLU A 826 41.27 40.78 -11.59
CA GLU A 826 42.45 41.63 -11.64
C GLU A 826 43.42 41.14 -12.72
N GLU A 827 43.98 42.07 -13.50
CA GLU A 827 45.08 41.78 -14.42
C GLU A 827 46.39 41.48 -13.67
N SER A 828 47.23 40.63 -14.26
CA SER A 828 48.55 40.32 -13.70
C SER A 828 49.45 41.55 -13.68
N GLU A 829 49.90 41.95 -12.49
CA GLU A 829 50.89 43.02 -12.34
C GLU A 829 52.28 42.68 -12.93
N LEU A 830 52.51 41.44 -13.34
CA LEU A 830 53.74 40.99 -14.00
C LEU A 830 53.71 41.25 -15.52
N CYS A 831 52.50 41.39 -16.09
CA CYS A 831 52.27 41.60 -17.51
C CYS A 831 52.01 43.09 -17.80
N THR A 832 53.06 43.89 -17.72
CA THR A 832 53.01 45.32 -18.05
C THR A 832 53.74 45.60 -19.34
N LYS A 833 53.31 46.66 -20.02
CA LYS A 833 53.98 47.16 -21.22
C LYS A 833 55.46 47.45 -20.98
N ASP A 834 55.79 48.05 -19.83
CA ASP A 834 57.18 48.39 -19.48
C ASP A 834 58.04 47.12 -19.36
N ASN A 835 57.54 46.06 -18.71
CA ASN A 835 58.27 44.80 -18.60
C ASN A 835 58.51 44.15 -19.98
N LEU A 836 57.56 44.26 -20.91
CA LEU A 836 57.73 43.74 -22.28
C LEU A 836 58.71 44.60 -23.10
N GLU A 837 58.67 45.94 -22.97
CA GLU A 837 59.63 46.82 -23.65
C GLU A 837 61.07 46.63 -23.14
N ASP A 838 61.21 46.25 -21.86
CA ASP A 838 62.48 45.98 -21.18
C ASP A 838 62.95 44.51 -21.29
N ALA A 839 62.22 43.68 -22.04
CA ALA A 839 62.53 42.28 -22.31
C ALA A 839 63.91 42.09 -22.97
N PRO A 840 64.58 40.94 -22.72
CA PRO A 840 65.93 40.72 -23.19
C PRO A 840 66.00 40.69 -24.72
N LYS A 841 67.13 41.15 -25.25
CA LYS A 841 67.62 40.85 -26.59
C LYS A 841 68.97 40.21 -26.45
N VAL A 842 69.25 39.19 -27.25
CA VAL A 842 70.52 38.46 -27.22
C VAL A 842 71.16 38.46 -28.59
N THR A 843 72.49 38.55 -28.63
CA THR A 843 73.28 38.34 -29.83
C THR A 843 74.51 37.52 -29.50
N ILE A 844 74.75 36.46 -30.28
CA ILE A 844 75.95 35.64 -30.17
C ILE A 844 77.10 36.39 -30.83
N THR A 845 78.06 36.85 -30.03
CA THR A 845 79.22 37.61 -30.50
C THR A 845 80.38 36.69 -30.91
N SER A 846 80.45 35.50 -30.33
CA SER A 846 81.36 34.42 -30.69
C SER A 846 80.70 33.06 -30.46
N PRO A 847 80.81 32.08 -31.37
CA PRO A 847 81.56 32.11 -32.61
C PRO A 847 80.86 32.92 -33.71
N LYS A 848 81.63 33.44 -34.68
CA LYS A 848 81.05 34.09 -35.87
C LYS A 848 80.35 33.07 -36.79
N LYS A 849 79.36 33.53 -37.56
CA LYS A 849 78.66 32.73 -38.57
C LYS A 849 79.64 32.00 -39.51
N ASN A 850 79.42 30.71 -39.70
CA ASN A 850 80.26 29.79 -40.49
C ASN A 850 81.70 29.59 -39.98
N ALA A 851 81.97 29.89 -38.70
CA ALA A 851 83.25 29.54 -38.09
C ALA A 851 83.53 28.03 -38.26
N LYS A 852 84.78 27.71 -38.61
CA LYS A 852 85.25 26.32 -38.73
C LYS A 852 85.89 25.89 -37.42
N ILE A 853 85.30 24.91 -36.77
CA ILE A 853 85.67 24.50 -35.41
C ILE A 853 85.97 23.00 -35.39
N GLU A 854 86.94 22.58 -34.58
CA GLU A 854 87.30 21.17 -34.49
C GLU A 854 86.22 20.37 -33.76
N SER A 855 85.87 19.18 -34.27
CA SER A 855 84.88 18.32 -33.62
C SER A 855 85.36 17.85 -32.24
N GLY A 856 84.44 17.74 -31.27
CA GLY A 856 84.77 17.25 -29.92
C GLY A 856 85.41 18.28 -28.98
N THR A 857 85.62 19.52 -29.41
CA THR A 857 86.14 20.60 -28.56
C THR A 857 85.07 21.25 -27.69
N ASN A 858 85.52 21.82 -26.59
CA ASN A 858 84.77 22.76 -25.77
C ASN A 858 84.87 24.14 -26.43
N LEU A 859 83.76 24.64 -26.95
CA LEU A 859 83.68 25.93 -27.62
C LEU A 859 83.12 26.97 -26.67
N GLU A 860 83.83 28.06 -26.47
CA GLU A 860 83.34 29.22 -25.73
C GLU A 860 82.36 29.99 -26.63
N VAL A 861 81.15 30.23 -26.09
CA VAL A 861 80.09 31.00 -26.72
C VAL A 861 79.92 32.28 -25.90
N ASP A 862 80.31 33.39 -26.51
CA ASP A 862 80.23 34.72 -25.92
C ASP A 862 78.96 35.41 -26.41
N ILE A 863 78.18 35.96 -25.49
CA ILE A 863 76.89 36.57 -25.80
C ILE A 863 76.79 37.99 -25.25
N ASP A 864 76.12 38.86 -26.00
CA ASP A 864 75.70 40.17 -25.52
C ASP A 864 74.20 40.13 -25.22
N ILE A 865 73.81 40.63 -24.04
CA ILE A 865 72.42 40.67 -23.58
C ILE A 865 72.06 42.11 -23.25
N ASP A 866 71.14 42.69 -24.03
CA ASP A 866 70.51 43.99 -23.76
C ASP A 866 69.14 43.75 -23.11
N SER A 867 69.03 44.07 -21.82
CA SER A 867 67.82 43.88 -21.02
C SER A 867 67.84 44.84 -19.84
N LYS A 868 66.72 45.49 -19.54
CA LYS A 868 66.57 46.17 -18.23
C LYS A 868 65.97 45.25 -17.18
N ASN A 869 65.25 44.20 -17.60
CA ASN A 869 64.78 43.13 -16.70
C ASN A 869 65.96 42.27 -16.21
N GLN A 870 65.84 41.73 -15.00
CA GLN A 870 66.84 40.80 -14.47
C GLN A 870 66.78 39.48 -15.26
N ILE A 871 67.93 38.98 -15.70
CA ILE A 871 68.02 37.68 -16.38
C ILE A 871 67.91 36.55 -15.35
N ASP A 872 66.95 35.64 -15.57
CA ASP A 872 66.76 34.44 -14.76
C ASP A 872 67.73 33.33 -15.19
N LYS A 873 67.76 33.04 -16.50
CA LYS A 873 68.60 31.98 -17.06
C LYS A 873 69.00 32.21 -18.51
N VAL A 874 70.09 31.55 -18.89
CA VAL A 874 70.54 31.40 -20.28
C VAL A 874 70.78 29.93 -20.56
N GLU A 875 70.18 29.41 -21.63
CA GLU A 875 70.27 28.01 -22.04
C GLU A 875 70.94 27.89 -23.40
N TYR A 876 71.87 26.95 -23.51
CA TYR A 876 72.67 26.73 -24.71
C TYR A 876 72.32 25.37 -25.33
N TYR A 877 72.10 25.36 -26.64
CA TYR A 877 71.72 24.19 -27.41
C TYR A 877 72.68 23.98 -28.58
N ILE A 878 72.94 22.72 -28.93
CA ILE A 878 73.56 22.34 -30.22
C ILE A 878 72.57 21.48 -30.97
N ASP A 879 72.24 21.86 -32.21
CA ASP A 879 71.33 21.12 -33.06
C ASP A 879 70.01 20.78 -32.33
N ASP A 880 69.50 21.78 -31.59
CA ASP A 880 68.33 21.71 -30.73
C ASP A 880 68.42 20.73 -29.55
N GLN A 881 69.59 20.15 -29.29
CA GLN A 881 69.87 19.38 -28.07
C GLN A 881 70.39 20.29 -26.97
N PHE A 882 69.75 20.23 -25.80
CA PHE A 882 70.17 20.97 -24.61
C PHE A 882 71.61 20.61 -24.23
N ASN A 883 72.44 21.63 -24.00
CA ASN A 883 73.83 21.44 -23.60
C ASN A 883 74.04 21.78 -22.12
N TYR A 884 73.82 23.04 -21.74
CA TYR A 884 73.91 23.49 -20.36
C TYR A 884 73.10 24.78 -20.12
N ARG A 885 72.87 25.11 -18.85
CA ARG A 885 72.15 26.31 -18.38
C ARG A 885 73.04 27.13 -17.45
N SER A 886 73.02 28.46 -17.59
CA SER A 886 73.59 29.42 -16.65
C SER A 886 72.49 30.24 -15.97
N THR A 887 72.62 30.53 -14.68
CA THR A 887 71.67 31.33 -13.88
C THR A 887 72.33 32.48 -13.12
N SER A 888 73.62 32.73 -13.35
CA SER A 888 74.34 33.84 -12.72
C SER A 888 75.38 34.43 -13.66
N ARG A 889 75.67 35.72 -13.51
CA ARG A 889 76.63 36.43 -14.37
C ARG A 889 78.09 36.06 -14.03
N PRO A 890 79.00 36.05 -15.04
CA PRO A 890 78.75 36.26 -16.48
C PRO A 890 78.00 35.07 -17.10
N PHE A 891 77.12 35.35 -18.07
CA PHE A 891 76.25 34.32 -18.68
C PHE A 891 76.91 33.56 -19.82
N ASP A 892 78.12 33.93 -20.22
CA ASP A 892 78.92 33.23 -21.22
C ASP A 892 79.13 31.77 -20.82
N GLY A 893 79.39 30.91 -21.81
CA GLY A 893 80.04 29.68 -21.45
C GLY A 893 80.17 28.67 -22.56
N THR A 894 80.43 27.44 -22.14
CA THR A 894 81.17 26.50 -22.96
C THR A 894 80.30 25.37 -23.43
N VAL A 895 80.13 25.27 -24.75
CA VAL A 895 79.31 24.26 -25.39
C VAL A 895 80.22 23.19 -25.99
N ARG A 896 79.98 21.92 -25.66
CA ARG A 896 80.80 20.81 -26.17
C ARG A 896 80.27 20.26 -27.48
N LEU A 897 81.08 20.31 -28.54
CA LEU A 897 80.72 19.76 -29.85
C LEU A 897 80.75 18.22 -29.85
N PRO A 898 79.85 17.53 -30.58
CA PRO A 898 79.84 16.08 -30.69
C PRO A 898 81.17 15.54 -31.24
N LYS A 899 81.67 14.41 -30.73
CA LYS A 899 82.84 13.72 -31.30
C LYS A 899 82.46 13.05 -32.63
N GLY A 900 83.38 13.12 -33.60
CA GLY A 900 83.16 12.94 -35.03
C GLY A 900 82.79 11.54 -35.54
N GLU A 901 81.63 11.00 -35.15
CA GLU A 901 80.97 9.88 -35.84
C GLU A 901 79.71 10.31 -36.61
N THR A 902 79.38 11.60 -36.65
CA THR A 902 78.21 12.10 -37.39
C THR A 902 78.65 12.65 -38.76
N THR A 903 77.92 12.28 -39.83
CA THR A 903 78.11 12.82 -41.20
C THR A 903 77.74 14.30 -41.32
N LYS A 904 77.30 14.92 -40.23
CA LYS A 904 76.82 16.30 -40.15
C LYS A 904 78.02 17.22 -39.88
N THR A 905 78.51 17.89 -40.92
CA THR A 905 79.63 18.85 -40.82
C THR A 905 79.19 20.25 -40.40
N SER A 906 77.91 20.46 -40.07
CA SER A 906 77.40 21.76 -39.68
C SER A 906 76.45 21.65 -38.51
N HIS A 907 76.71 22.47 -37.50
CA HIS A 907 75.93 22.51 -36.27
C HIS A 907 75.35 23.90 -36.06
N THR A 908 74.14 23.96 -35.51
CA THR A 908 73.55 25.21 -35.06
C THR A 908 73.74 25.33 -33.56
N ILE A 909 74.38 26.39 -33.11
CA ILE A 909 74.40 26.79 -31.70
C ILE A 909 73.24 27.76 -31.52
N ARG A 910 72.34 27.45 -30.58
CA ARG A 910 71.21 28.32 -30.23
C ARG A 910 71.31 28.69 -28.76
N VAL A 911 71.21 29.98 -28.47
CA VAL A 911 71.21 30.53 -27.12
C VAL A 911 69.84 31.11 -26.84
N VAL A 912 69.25 30.71 -25.73
CA VAL A 912 67.94 31.17 -25.27
C VAL A 912 68.13 31.89 -23.94
N VAL A 913 67.81 33.17 -23.91
CA VAL A 913 67.84 34.01 -22.70
C VAL A 913 66.40 34.15 -22.20
N THR A 914 66.19 33.92 -20.92
CA THR A 914 64.91 34.13 -20.23
C THR A 914 65.10 35.10 -19.08
N ASP A 915 64.28 36.13 -18.99
CA ASP A 915 64.28 37.06 -17.86
C ASP A 915 63.39 36.60 -16.69
N GLU A 916 63.41 37.36 -15.58
CA GLU A 916 62.63 37.12 -14.36
C GLU A 916 61.12 37.15 -14.59
N PHE A 917 60.66 37.81 -15.66
CA PHE A 917 59.27 37.85 -16.08
C PHE A 917 58.97 36.83 -17.17
N GLY A 918 59.91 35.96 -17.53
CA GLY A 918 59.67 34.88 -18.47
C GLY A 918 59.69 35.25 -19.95
N TYR A 919 60.03 36.50 -20.30
CA TYR A 919 60.23 36.87 -21.70
C TYR A 919 61.48 36.21 -22.24
N ILE A 920 61.39 35.72 -23.47
CA ILE A 920 62.44 34.94 -24.11
C ILE A 920 62.98 35.71 -25.31
N ALA A 921 64.31 35.79 -25.40
CA ALA A 921 64.99 36.10 -26.64
C ALA A 921 65.96 34.99 -26.97
N GLU A 922 66.09 34.70 -28.26
CA GLU A 922 67.04 33.73 -28.75
C GLU A 922 67.83 34.29 -29.92
N ASP A 923 69.06 33.80 -30.04
CA ASP A 923 69.88 33.97 -31.23
C ASP A 923 70.52 32.62 -31.55
N SER A 924 70.84 32.43 -32.83
CA SER A 924 71.48 31.20 -33.27
C SER A 924 72.54 31.46 -34.32
N VAL A 925 73.64 30.74 -34.20
CA VAL A 925 74.75 30.80 -35.14
C VAL A 925 75.07 29.41 -35.67
N LYS A 926 75.13 29.32 -37.01
CA LYS A 926 75.54 28.10 -37.69
C LYS A 926 77.05 28.06 -37.82
N ILE A 927 77.66 26.99 -37.35
CA ILE A 927 79.09 26.70 -37.47
C ILE A 927 79.32 25.45 -38.31
N THR A 928 80.55 25.26 -38.77
CA THR A 928 80.97 24.07 -39.52
C THR A 928 82.04 23.34 -38.75
N THR A 929 81.89 22.03 -38.56
CA THR A 929 82.91 21.21 -37.90
C THR A 929 83.81 20.53 -38.93
N SER A 930 85.11 20.53 -38.65
CA SER A 930 86.11 19.84 -39.46
C SER A 930 86.80 18.78 -38.60
N PRO A 931 87.04 17.56 -39.10
CA PRO A 931 87.73 16.50 -38.34
C PRO A 931 89.17 16.83 -37.94
N ASP A 932 89.80 17.82 -38.61
CA ASP A 932 91.23 18.11 -38.48
C ASP A 932 91.49 19.58 -38.08
N GLY A 933 92.05 19.81 -36.90
CA GLY A 933 92.35 21.11 -36.34
C GLY A 933 93.48 21.87 -37.06
N SER A 934 93.14 22.94 -37.80
CA SER A 934 94.02 24.09 -38.07
C SER A 934 93.25 25.26 -38.71
N GLY A 935 93.37 26.47 -38.15
CA GLY A 935 92.88 27.69 -38.82
C GLY A 935 92.97 28.96 -37.96
N ASN A 936 93.92 29.83 -38.31
CA ASN A 936 94.35 31.03 -37.59
C ASN A 936 93.58 32.30 -38.03
N ASN A 937 93.56 33.33 -37.19
CA ASN A 937 92.92 34.63 -37.36
C ASN A 937 93.55 35.52 -38.47
N ASN A 938 92.69 36.42 -38.99
CA ASN A 938 92.93 37.67 -39.76
C ASN A 938 92.99 37.55 -41.29
N ASP A 939 91.93 38.06 -41.94
CA ASP A 939 92.00 39.05 -43.04
C ASP A 939 90.60 39.64 -43.33
N GLU A 940 90.53 40.96 -43.47
CA GLU A 940 89.41 41.79 -43.95
C GLU A 940 90.03 42.91 -44.84
N PRO A 941 89.31 43.70 -45.67
CA PRO A 941 87.88 43.66 -46.03
C PRO A 941 87.61 43.85 -47.55
N VAL A 942 86.37 43.65 -48.02
CA VAL A 942 85.85 44.29 -49.25
C VAL A 942 84.35 44.66 -49.10
N ASP A 943 84.03 45.89 -49.49
CA ASP A 943 82.78 46.66 -49.38
C ASP A 943 81.45 45.96 -49.78
N GLU A 944 80.43 46.21 -48.95
CA GLU A 944 79.01 46.02 -49.22
C GLU A 944 78.33 47.33 -49.69
N LYS A 945 77.34 47.20 -50.59
CA LYS A 945 76.29 48.19 -50.82
C LYS A 945 74.93 47.51 -50.74
N GLU A 946 74.17 47.92 -49.72
CA GLU A 946 72.74 47.70 -49.45
C GLU A 946 71.81 48.54 -50.38
N PRO A 947 70.45 48.47 -50.27
CA PRO A 947 69.50 47.36 -50.05
C PRO A 947 68.31 47.49 -51.08
N PRO A 948 67.05 46.97 -50.96
CA PRO A 948 66.39 46.28 -49.85
C PRO A 948 65.52 45.05 -50.17
N THR A 949 65.11 44.36 -49.10
CA THR A 949 64.05 43.35 -49.04
C THR A 949 62.98 43.78 -48.03
N GLU A 950 61.72 43.88 -48.47
CA GLU A 950 60.54 43.46 -47.70
C GLU A 950 60.29 41.96 -48.02
N PRO A 951 59.82 41.13 -47.08
CA PRO A 951 59.41 39.77 -47.38
C PRO A 951 57.89 39.62 -47.43
N ASP A 952 57.43 38.91 -48.45
CA ASP A 952 56.32 37.94 -48.47
C ASP A 952 56.44 37.20 -49.82
N PRO A 953 55.88 35.99 -50.04
CA PRO A 953 55.63 34.83 -49.18
C PRO A 953 56.30 33.54 -49.79
N ILE A 954 56.16 32.37 -49.15
CA ILE A 954 56.50 31.07 -49.80
C ILE A 954 55.22 30.44 -50.37
N PRO A 955 55.21 30.01 -51.66
CA PRO A 955 54.08 29.35 -52.30
C PRO A 955 54.19 27.81 -52.32
N ASP A 956 53.03 27.24 -52.61
CA ASP A 956 52.66 25.84 -52.81
C ASP A 956 53.28 25.20 -54.08
N ASP A 957 53.23 23.86 -54.15
CA ASP A 957 52.41 23.12 -55.13
C ASP A 957 52.98 21.76 -55.64
N GLN A 958 52.06 20.81 -55.87
CA GLN A 958 51.94 19.76 -56.92
C GLN A 958 51.40 18.39 -56.39
N PRO A 959 50.59 17.60 -57.16
CA PRO A 959 49.18 17.85 -57.50
C PRO A 959 48.23 16.60 -57.49
N ASP A 960 46.93 16.88 -57.68
CA ASP A 960 45.80 16.13 -58.34
C ASP A 960 45.10 14.89 -57.73
N ALA A 961 43.80 15.08 -57.35
CA ALA A 961 42.54 14.56 -57.97
C ALA A 961 41.40 14.23 -56.95
N PRO A 962 40.11 14.14 -57.35
CA PRO A 962 39.10 15.18 -57.67
C PRO A 962 37.93 15.29 -56.61
N PRO A 963 36.99 16.25 -56.71
CA PRO A 963 35.96 16.51 -55.68
C PRO A 963 34.54 16.00 -56.05
N PRO A 964 33.59 15.95 -55.08
CA PRO A 964 32.17 16.07 -55.37
C PRO A 964 31.58 17.42 -54.89
N GLU A 965 30.98 18.10 -55.86
CA GLU A 965 29.74 18.89 -55.93
C GLU A 965 29.24 19.79 -54.77
N ASP A 966 28.96 21.03 -55.19
CA ASP A 966 28.21 22.14 -54.60
C ASP A 966 26.74 21.82 -54.22
N LEU A 967 26.18 22.58 -53.27
CA LEU A 967 25.15 23.63 -53.52
C LEU A 967 24.65 24.27 -52.18
N PRO A 968 24.06 25.49 -52.21
CA PRO A 968 24.51 26.58 -51.35
C PRO A 968 23.56 26.94 -50.21
N SER A 969 24.11 27.70 -49.26
CA SER A 969 23.37 28.48 -48.27
C SER A 969 23.19 29.93 -48.73
N LYS A 970 22.13 30.55 -48.18
CA LYS A 970 21.80 31.99 -48.05
C LYS A 970 20.82 32.58 -49.09
N PRO A 971 20.19 33.73 -48.76
CA PRO A 971 19.23 34.00 -47.68
C PRO A 971 18.00 34.72 -48.29
N VAL A 972 17.10 35.35 -47.51
CA VAL A 972 16.51 36.70 -47.77
C VAL A 972 15.30 36.96 -46.85
N GLU A 973 15.31 38.15 -46.25
CA GLU A 973 14.25 38.83 -45.52
C GLU A 973 13.13 39.37 -46.44
N ASP A 974 11.92 39.42 -45.87
CA ASP A 974 10.89 40.47 -45.98
C ASP A 974 10.05 40.76 -47.25
N VAL A 975 8.75 40.97 -46.96
CA VAL A 975 7.80 41.98 -47.49
C VAL A 975 6.79 41.61 -48.62
N VAL A 976 5.53 41.39 -48.18
CA VAL A 976 4.26 42.12 -48.53
C VAL A 976 3.29 41.62 -49.64
N GLU A 977 2.00 41.62 -49.23
CA GLU A 977 0.69 41.85 -49.90
C GLU A 977 -0.21 40.72 -50.49
N ASP A 978 -1.37 40.58 -49.82
CA ASP A 978 -2.78 40.59 -50.27
C ASP A 978 -3.33 39.62 -51.35
N VAL A 979 -4.42 38.90 -50.98
CA VAL A 979 -5.83 38.96 -51.48
C VAL A 979 -6.64 37.88 -50.68
N VAL A 980 -7.46 38.20 -49.66
CA VAL A 980 -8.90 38.58 -49.60
C VAL A 980 -9.95 37.51 -50.03
N ASP A 981 -10.99 37.39 -49.18
CA ASP A 981 -12.29 36.66 -49.20
C ASP A 981 -12.29 35.15 -48.83
N ASP A 982 -13.14 34.61 -47.95
CA ASP A 982 -14.48 35.04 -47.52
C ASP A 982 -14.88 34.41 -46.16
N LEU A 983 -15.72 35.14 -45.42
CA LEU A 983 -16.35 34.85 -44.12
C LEU A 983 -17.62 33.95 -44.28
N PRO A 984 -18.24 33.33 -43.23
CA PRO A 984 -18.87 34.07 -42.13
C PRO A 984 -18.82 33.50 -40.70
N VAL A 985 -18.95 34.47 -39.81
CA VAL A 985 -19.21 34.45 -38.37
C VAL A 985 -20.68 34.08 -38.09
N ASP A 986 -20.95 33.43 -36.95
CA ASP A 986 -22.10 33.80 -36.10
C ASP A 986 -21.75 33.62 -34.60
N PRO A 987 -22.12 34.55 -33.68
CA PRO A 987 -21.76 34.54 -32.25
C PRO A 987 -22.97 34.28 -31.32
N GLU A 988 -22.73 34.41 -30.00
CA GLU A 988 -23.63 34.24 -28.83
C GLU A 988 -23.58 32.81 -28.21
N SER A 989 -23.47 32.57 -26.90
CA SER A 989 -23.87 33.37 -25.73
C SER A 989 -23.17 32.90 -24.43
N THR A 990 -22.76 33.88 -23.62
CA THR A 990 -22.95 33.99 -22.15
C THR A 990 -22.50 32.92 -21.14
N SER A 991 -21.92 33.49 -20.07
CA SER A 991 -21.98 33.11 -18.64
C SER A 991 -21.15 31.93 -18.14
N LEU A 992 -19.98 32.28 -17.60
CA LEU A 992 -19.35 31.58 -16.47
C LEU A 992 -19.98 32.07 -15.15
N PRO A 993 -20.29 31.15 -14.23
CA PRO A 993 -20.04 31.38 -12.82
C PRO A 993 -19.01 30.36 -12.31
N THR A 994 -18.09 30.87 -11.49
CA THR A 994 -17.58 30.29 -10.26
C THR A 994 -17.94 28.83 -9.97
N ILE A 995 -16.94 27.96 -9.88
CA ILE A 995 -16.45 27.25 -8.68
C ILE A 995 -14.99 26.92 -8.93
#